data_AF-A0A316LD27-F1
#
_entry.id   AF-A0A316LD27-F1
#
_cell.length_a   1.000
_cell.length_b   1.000
_cell.length_c   1.000
_cell.angle_alpha   90.00
_cell.angle_beta   90.00
_cell.angle_gamma   90.00
#
_symmetry.space_group_name_H-M   'P 1'
#
loop_
_entity.id
_entity.type
_entity.pdbx_description
1 polymer ?
#
loop_
_entity_poly.entity_id
_entity_poly.type
_entity_poly.pdbx_seq_one_letter_code
_entity_poly.pdbx_strand_id
1 'polypeptide(L)'
;MWAVIAILFCINGAFAIYNTVRSGGQAYDVSHAAMTYREDTQRIIDAAYRNIREYAVAGIAEDAYAVQYQRQLAAQYERAQREVRFTETTVRGWNLYFTDYAVNIFLFFAVMTVGAAVFSGDFANGFLSIMRTTRRGRLHSAAAKTAVWILCTACLTIVFTAESFLIYGMASGYSDPRNAVQLLDGYGACPYLLTFGTYFLLSFLYRLLAMLCMTAFCVLLSLWVRHIVVLYLCGTGFLGINLLLYALRVYTTDNLAKHLNLIAVSFAAPLMERYNAVNLLNHVVGFPVLVCMIYALLLAAAVAASLLLYGLRAEERMGASKSVFAGYKGKTAAFFHRTDGRKRTYALSLLMAEQRKSLTAWIVLCLLFVVKCYVAYVAYQPNPTFTDAAYHGYMTKLQGPLTEEKRAWIADERAYMDDTLARSDEMDTAYQNLEISREEYETYRRQREYAVSRGELFRTIEKHVDYIEEMEQNGREAWFLYDTGWTTLIFSDFDWNLYAVIVLICVGSFAMEYDSRSSEGGFVQILRTTKHGRGRTFAAKLLAACILTTAFTVVWNLVELWFAYRSFDLPLWNAPVHSVETLGSYPYDASIGEYLLCLYGVRILAAVLLSVFVCSLSALTKRYGTTWIITGIVTLLPAVLSKIGLPLFSHLDYTRFLQGTDVTLHGARYMAFLAGVVILGGMAVCLAKRKWER
;
A
#
# COMPACT_ATOMS: atom_id res chain seq x y z
N MET A 1 -9.29 20.48 2.20
CA MET A 1 -8.53 20.47 0.94
C MET A 1 -7.07 20.84 1.21
N TRP A 2 -6.72 22.12 1.42
CA TRP A 2 -5.33 22.55 1.59
C TRP A 2 -4.56 21.84 2.71
N ALA A 3 -5.19 21.58 3.85
CA ALA A 3 -4.56 20.80 4.92
C ALA A 3 -4.20 19.36 4.50
N VAL A 4 -5.02 18.71 3.65
CA VAL A 4 -4.71 17.36 3.12
C VAL A 4 -3.51 17.44 2.17
N ILE A 5 -3.51 18.43 1.28
CA ILE A 5 -2.42 18.64 0.30
C ILE A 5 -1.10 18.92 1.02
N ALA A 6 -1.12 19.76 2.08
CA ALA A 6 0.07 20.06 2.86
C ALA A 6 0.67 18.82 3.53
N ILE A 7 -0.17 17.88 3.98
CA ILE A 7 0.31 16.61 4.57
C ILE A 7 0.91 15.72 3.50
N LEU A 8 0.24 15.58 2.34
CA LEU A 8 0.78 14.80 1.23
C LEU A 8 2.15 15.34 0.79
N PHE A 9 2.31 16.66 0.80
CA PHE A 9 3.58 17.34 0.56
C PHE A 9 4.62 16.97 1.63
N CYS A 10 4.32 17.14 2.93
CA CYS A 10 5.25 16.76 3.99
C CYS A 10 5.64 15.26 3.98
N ILE A 11 4.69 14.37 3.68
CA ILE A 11 4.96 12.93 3.58
C ILE A 11 5.85 12.64 2.37
N ASN A 12 5.62 13.31 1.23
CA ASN A 12 6.48 13.20 0.06
C ASN A 12 7.92 13.59 0.40
N GLY A 13 8.12 14.75 1.02
CA GLY A 13 9.45 15.17 1.47
C GLY A 13 10.11 14.19 2.44
N ALA A 14 9.36 13.66 3.42
CA ALA A 14 9.88 12.65 4.34
C ALA A 14 10.29 11.36 3.63
N PHE A 15 9.54 10.92 2.61
CA PHE A 15 9.85 9.73 1.85
C PHE A 15 11.08 9.93 0.94
N ALA A 16 11.21 11.08 0.29
CA ALA A 16 12.38 11.45 -0.48
C ALA A 16 13.65 11.44 0.40
N ILE A 17 13.57 12.04 1.60
CA ILE A 17 14.67 12.00 2.58
C ILE A 17 14.99 10.56 2.97
N TYR A 18 13.99 9.75 3.31
CA TYR A 18 14.18 8.35 3.66
C TYR A 18 14.91 7.56 2.55
N ASN A 19 14.51 7.74 1.30
CA ASN A 19 15.15 7.09 0.15
C ASN A 19 16.60 7.52 -0.01
N THR A 20 16.91 8.81 0.15
CA THR A 20 18.30 9.30 0.08
C THR A 20 19.18 8.66 1.15
N VAL A 21 18.72 8.62 2.41
CA VAL A 21 19.45 8.01 3.53
C VAL A 21 19.67 6.51 3.30
N ARG A 22 18.63 5.79 2.85
CA ARG A 22 18.72 4.34 2.58
C ARG A 22 19.74 4.00 1.48
N SER A 23 19.80 4.83 0.44
CA SER A 23 20.69 4.61 -0.70
C SER A 23 22.17 4.95 -0.45
N GLY A 24 22.51 5.54 0.69
CA GLY A 24 23.90 5.82 1.09
C GLY A 24 24.69 6.73 0.15
N GLY A 25 24.03 7.46 -0.76
CA GLY A 25 24.70 8.31 -1.75
C GLY A 25 25.58 7.55 -2.74
N GLN A 26 25.31 6.25 -2.99
CA GLN A 26 26.16 5.43 -3.86
C GLN A 26 26.28 6.03 -5.27
N ALA A 27 27.51 6.36 -5.65
CA ALA A 27 27.88 6.66 -7.03
C ALA A 27 27.90 5.33 -7.80
N TYR A 28 27.09 5.25 -8.86
CA TYR A 28 27.09 4.08 -9.73
C TYR A 28 28.34 4.12 -10.62
N ASP A 29 29.07 3.00 -10.74
CA ASP A 29 30.20 2.89 -11.67
C ASP A 29 29.67 2.61 -13.08
N VAL A 30 29.87 3.58 -13.97
CA VAL A 30 29.18 3.66 -15.26
C VAL A 30 30.03 3.10 -16.41
N SER A 31 31.27 2.71 -16.12
CA SER A 31 32.22 2.19 -17.12
C SER A 31 31.69 0.93 -17.82
N HIS A 32 31.01 0.04 -17.09
CA HIS A 32 30.38 -1.15 -17.64
C HIS A 32 29.13 -0.84 -18.47
N ALA A 33 28.30 0.11 -18.03
CA ALA A 33 27.04 0.46 -18.70
C ALA A 33 27.25 1.02 -20.12
N ALA A 34 28.30 1.84 -20.31
CA ALA A 34 28.63 2.41 -21.61
C ALA A 34 29.10 1.36 -22.64
N MET A 35 29.86 0.35 -22.19
CA MET A 35 30.29 -0.77 -23.04
C MET A 35 29.11 -1.68 -23.39
N THR A 36 28.30 -2.04 -22.38
CA THR A 36 27.11 -2.87 -22.56
C THR A 36 26.07 -2.23 -23.49
N TYR A 37 25.92 -0.90 -23.45
CA TYR A 37 24.99 -0.19 -24.34
C TYR A 37 25.27 -0.45 -25.83
N ARG A 38 26.54 -0.37 -26.25
CA ARG A 38 26.89 -0.60 -27.66
C ARG A 38 26.63 -2.03 -28.11
N GLU A 39 26.92 -3.01 -27.26
CA GLU A 39 26.66 -4.41 -27.54
C GLU A 39 25.15 -4.72 -27.60
N ASP A 40 24.37 -4.21 -26.65
CA ASP A 40 22.93 -4.46 -26.58
C ASP A 40 22.19 -3.79 -27.74
N THR A 41 22.57 -2.56 -28.09
CA THR A 41 22.01 -1.88 -29.28
C THR A 41 22.38 -2.57 -30.58
N GLN A 42 23.62 -3.09 -30.71
CA GLN A 42 24.01 -3.88 -31.87
C GLN A 42 23.17 -5.15 -32.00
N ARG A 43 22.94 -5.87 -30.89
CA ARG A 43 22.08 -7.07 -30.87
C ARG A 43 20.65 -6.75 -31.35
N ILE A 44 20.11 -5.59 -30.98
CA ILE A 44 18.77 -5.14 -31.42
C ILE A 44 18.77 -4.84 -32.92
N ILE A 45 19.79 -4.13 -33.44
CA ILE A 45 19.92 -3.81 -34.87
C ILE A 45 20.02 -5.09 -35.70
N ASP A 46 20.88 -6.03 -35.30
CA ASP A 46 21.08 -7.31 -36.00
C ASP A 46 19.79 -8.14 -35.99
N ALA A 47 19.08 -8.18 -34.86
CA ALA A 47 17.78 -8.85 -34.76
C ALA A 47 16.74 -8.20 -35.68
N ALA A 48 16.70 -6.88 -35.78
CA ALA A 48 15.78 -6.16 -36.66
C ALA A 48 16.02 -6.51 -38.14
N TYR A 49 17.28 -6.52 -38.59
CA TYR A 49 17.62 -6.92 -39.97
C TYR A 49 17.37 -8.41 -40.24
N ARG A 50 17.59 -9.30 -39.26
CA ARG A 50 17.20 -10.71 -39.38
C ARG A 50 15.69 -10.87 -39.58
N ASN A 51 14.89 -10.21 -38.75
CA ASN A 51 13.42 -10.24 -38.86
C ASN A 51 12.94 -9.71 -40.22
N ILE A 52 13.54 -8.63 -40.74
CA ILE A 52 13.21 -8.10 -42.08
C ILE A 52 13.47 -9.14 -43.18
N ARG A 53 14.58 -9.88 -43.11
CA ARG A 53 14.90 -10.94 -44.08
C ARG A 53 13.92 -12.10 -43.98
N GLU A 54 13.56 -12.51 -42.76
CA GLU A 54 12.55 -13.56 -42.54
C GLU A 54 11.18 -13.15 -43.08
N TYR A 55 10.75 -11.91 -42.86
CA TYR A 55 9.50 -11.38 -43.41
C TYR A 55 9.50 -11.33 -44.94
N ALA A 56 10.64 -11.02 -45.57
CA ALA A 56 10.78 -11.07 -47.01
C ALA A 56 10.64 -12.51 -47.56
N VAL A 57 11.23 -13.51 -46.89
CA VAL A 57 11.08 -14.93 -47.24
C VAL A 57 9.65 -15.42 -47.04
N ALA A 58 8.95 -14.92 -46.01
CA ALA A 58 7.55 -15.23 -45.73
C ALA A 58 6.55 -14.54 -46.67
N GLY A 59 7.00 -13.71 -47.62
CA GLY A 59 6.13 -13.03 -48.58
C GLY A 59 5.31 -11.88 -47.98
N ILE A 60 5.72 -11.32 -46.83
CA ILE A 60 5.07 -10.15 -46.23
C ILE A 60 5.40 -8.92 -47.05
N ALA A 61 4.39 -8.13 -47.40
CA ALA A 61 4.55 -6.93 -48.23
C ALA A 61 5.48 -5.89 -47.56
N GLU A 62 6.29 -5.19 -48.35
CA GLU A 62 7.25 -4.20 -47.83
C GLU A 62 6.61 -3.00 -47.13
N ASP A 63 5.37 -2.70 -47.49
CA ASP A 63 4.54 -1.66 -46.88
C ASP A 63 3.85 -2.13 -45.60
N ALA A 64 3.94 -3.42 -45.25
CA ALA A 64 3.36 -3.94 -44.03
C ALA A 64 4.01 -3.34 -42.78
N TYR A 65 3.20 -3.09 -41.76
CA TYR A 65 3.62 -2.55 -40.47
C TYR A 65 4.83 -3.28 -39.87
N ALA A 66 4.85 -4.61 -39.93
CA ALA A 66 5.93 -5.42 -39.37
C ALA A 66 7.30 -5.08 -39.97
N VAL A 67 7.38 -4.88 -41.29
CA VAL A 67 8.62 -4.52 -42.00
C VAL A 67 9.00 -3.07 -41.71
N GLN A 68 8.03 -2.16 -41.77
CA GLN A 68 8.26 -0.73 -41.50
C GLN A 68 8.72 -0.49 -40.05
N TYR A 69 8.14 -1.21 -39.08
CA TYR A 69 8.51 -1.12 -37.67
C TYR A 69 9.97 -1.52 -37.47
N GLN A 70 10.39 -2.67 -38.03
CA GLN A 70 11.78 -3.12 -37.91
C GLN A 70 12.77 -2.18 -38.61
N ARG A 71 12.40 -1.58 -39.75
CA ARG A 71 13.20 -0.56 -40.43
C ARG A 71 13.38 0.70 -39.57
N GLN A 72 12.30 1.21 -38.97
CA GLN A 72 12.36 2.38 -38.09
C GLN A 72 13.13 2.08 -36.79
N LEU A 73 12.93 0.89 -36.22
CA LEU A 73 13.68 0.39 -35.06
C LEU A 73 15.19 0.42 -35.34
N ALA A 74 15.64 -0.23 -36.42
CA ALA A 74 17.05 -0.26 -36.81
C ALA A 74 17.61 1.16 -37.02
N ALA A 75 16.89 2.01 -37.75
CA ALA A 75 17.32 3.39 -38.01
C ALA A 75 17.48 4.23 -36.73
N GLN A 76 16.59 4.08 -35.74
CA GLN A 76 16.71 4.81 -34.48
C GLN A 76 17.92 4.35 -33.66
N TYR A 77 18.14 3.04 -33.54
CA TYR A 77 19.27 2.50 -32.79
C TYR A 77 20.62 2.77 -33.47
N GLU A 78 20.70 2.69 -34.81
CA GLU A 78 21.90 3.07 -35.55
C GLU A 78 22.25 4.55 -35.33
N ARG A 79 21.23 5.42 -35.34
CA ARG A 79 21.42 6.84 -35.06
C ARG A 79 21.90 7.06 -33.63
N ALA A 80 21.29 6.39 -32.66
CA ALA A 80 21.69 6.47 -31.25
C ALA A 80 23.15 6.02 -31.06
N GLN A 81 23.57 4.94 -31.71
CA GLN A 81 24.94 4.43 -31.62
C GLN A 81 25.99 5.42 -32.17
N ARG A 82 25.65 6.19 -33.22
CA ARG A 82 26.54 7.18 -33.84
C ARG A 82 26.63 8.48 -33.05
N GLU A 83 25.51 8.95 -32.50
CA GLU A 83 25.40 10.30 -31.94
C GLU A 83 25.53 10.33 -30.40
N VAL A 84 25.28 9.24 -29.68
CA VAL A 84 25.39 9.21 -28.21
C VAL A 84 26.86 9.31 -27.78
N ARG A 85 27.15 10.32 -26.94
CA ARG A 85 28.46 10.53 -26.33
C ARG A 85 28.34 10.50 -24.81
N PHE A 86 29.24 9.76 -24.18
CA PHE A 86 29.34 9.67 -22.72
C PHE A 86 30.44 10.63 -22.24
N THR A 87 30.09 11.56 -21.35
CA THR A 87 31.01 12.61 -20.88
C THR A 87 31.54 12.34 -19.48
N GLU A 88 30.76 11.71 -18.60
CA GLU A 88 31.15 11.38 -17.23
C GLU A 88 31.09 9.87 -16.94
N THR A 89 31.95 9.41 -16.03
CA THR A 89 32.07 8.01 -15.60
C THR A 89 31.27 7.66 -14.34
N THR A 90 30.69 8.66 -13.65
CA THR A 90 29.87 8.45 -12.44
C THR A 90 28.61 9.30 -12.49
N VAL A 91 27.44 8.68 -12.30
CA VAL A 91 26.15 9.40 -12.20
C VAL A 91 25.83 9.66 -10.73
N ARG A 92 25.46 10.90 -10.40
CA ARG A 92 25.04 11.31 -9.03
C ARG A 92 23.66 11.97 -9.06
N GLY A 93 22.83 11.63 -8.08
CA GLY A 93 21.52 12.24 -7.83
C GLY A 93 20.41 11.90 -8.84
N TRP A 94 20.70 11.88 -10.14
CA TRP A 94 19.72 11.65 -11.21
C TRP A 94 19.09 10.26 -11.13
N ASN A 95 19.88 9.22 -10.88
CA ASN A 95 19.37 7.84 -10.77
C ASN A 95 18.36 7.71 -9.61
N LEU A 96 18.67 8.30 -8.45
CA LEU A 96 17.77 8.32 -7.29
C LEU A 96 16.48 9.11 -7.56
N TYR A 97 16.58 10.23 -8.27
CA TYR A 97 15.41 11.05 -8.61
C TYR A 97 14.46 10.34 -9.59
N PHE A 98 14.99 9.72 -10.65
CA PHE A 98 14.15 9.08 -11.67
C PHE A 98 13.58 7.72 -11.22
N THR A 99 14.18 7.09 -10.21
CA THR A 99 13.67 5.84 -9.60
C THR A 99 12.66 6.10 -8.49
N ASP A 100 12.43 7.34 -8.06
CA ASP A 100 11.47 7.62 -6.99
C ASP A 100 10.01 7.57 -7.46
N TYR A 101 9.27 6.58 -6.94
CA TYR A 101 7.85 6.37 -7.25
C TYR A 101 6.90 7.20 -6.37
N ALA A 102 7.37 7.72 -5.24
CA ALA A 102 6.52 8.30 -4.21
C ALA A 102 5.87 9.62 -4.62
N VAL A 103 6.63 10.49 -5.29
CA VAL A 103 6.15 11.80 -5.76
C VAL A 103 4.87 11.66 -6.58
N ASN A 104 4.84 10.70 -7.49
CA ASN A 104 3.69 10.47 -8.35
C ASN A 104 2.47 10.00 -7.55
N ILE A 105 2.65 9.11 -6.57
CA ILE A 105 1.56 8.59 -5.73
C ILE A 105 0.92 9.73 -4.93
N PHE A 106 1.73 10.52 -4.21
CA PHE A 106 1.21 11.62 -3.40
C PHE A 106 0.61 12.74 -4.26
N LEU A 107 1.22 13.02 -5.41
CA LEU A 107 0.69 14.00 -6.36
C LEU A 107 -0.67 13.55 -6.92
N PHE A 108 -0.87 12.26 -7.25
CA PHE A 108 -2.17 11.75 -7.67
C PHE A 108 -3.26 12.01 -6.61
N PHE A 109 -2.98 11.75 -5.34
CA PHE A 109 -3.94 12.04 -4.26
C PHE A 109 -4.19 13.55 -4.07
N ALA A 110 -3.15 14.38 -4.24
CA ALA A 110 -3.29 15.83 -4.13
C ALA A 110 -4.19 16.40 -5.24
N VAL A 111 -3.98 15.98 -6.49
CA VAL A 111 -4.77 16.45 -7.63
C VAL A 111 -6.19 15.87 -7.63
N MET A 112 -6.38 14.65 -7.15
CA MET A 112 -7.72 14.10 -6.84
C MET A 112 -8.48 14.97 -5.84
N THR A 113 -7.79 15.48 -4.81
CA THR A 113 -8.39 16.35 -3.80
C THR A 113 -8.88 17.66 -4.42
N VAL A 114 -8.11 18.23 -5.37
CA VAL A 114 -8.53 19.39 -6.16
C VAL A 114 -9.75 19.04 -7.02
N GLY A 115 -9.68 17.99 -7.83
CA GLY A 115 -10.77 17.60 -8.74
C GLY A 115 -12.07 17.29 -8.01
N ALA A 116 -12.00 16.64 -6.84
CA ALA A 116 -13.17 16.40 -6.01
C ALA A 116 -13.75 17.69 -5.42
N ALA A 117 -12.92 18.65 -4.99
CA ALA A 117 -13.38 19.84 -4.28
C ALA A 117 -14.03 20.92 -5.18
N VAL A 118 -13.58 21.05 -6.43
CA VAL A 118 -13.93 22.18 -7.33
C VAL A 118 -15.44 22.35 -7.51
N PHE A 119 -16.17 21.27 -7.80
CA PHE A 119 -17.63 21.33 -7.99
C PHE A 119 -18.42 20.74 -6.82
N SER A 120 -17.86 19.79 -6.06
CA SER A 120 -18.58 19.21 -4.91
C SER A 120 -18.88 20.25 -3.83
N GLY A 121 -18.00 21.25 -3.66
CA GLY A 121 -18.23 22.36 -2.73
C GLY A 121 -19.49 23.15 -3.06
N ASP A 122 -19.78 23.38 -4.35
CA ASP A 122 -20.98 24.11 -4.77
C ASP A 122 -22.25 23.29 -4.53
N PHE A 123 -22.18 21.97 -4.76
CA PHE A 123 -23.30 21.06 -4.53
C PHE A 123 -23.58 20.89 -3.03
N ALA A 124 -22.54 20.81 -2.21
CA ALA A 124 -22.66 20.64 -0.76
C ALA A 124 -23.27 21.87 -0.08
N ASN A 125 -22.89 23.08 -0.52
CA ASN A 125 -23.33 24.33 0.07
C ASN A 125 -24.69 24.83 -0.46
N GLY A 126 -25.28 24.18 -1.47
CA GLY A 126 -26.54 24.60 -2.09
C GLY A 126 -26.47 25.95 -2.84
N PHE A 127 -25.30 26.57 -2.91
CA PHE A 127 -25.07 27.91 -3.48
C PHE A 127 -25.26 27.98 -5.00
N LEU A 128 -25.32 26.82 -5.66
CA LEU A 128 -25.50 26.69 -7.10
C LEU A 128 -26.76 27.38 -7.63
N SER A 129 -27.86 27.41 -6.87
CA SER A 129 -29.11 28.06 -7.25
C SER A 129 -28.96 29.59 -7.36
N ILE A 130 -28.31 30.20 -6.37
CA ILE A 130 -28.02 31.64 -6.32
C ILE A 130 -27.00 32.01 -7.41
N MET A 131 -25.93 31.22 -7.53
CA MET A 131 -24.91 31.48 -8.54
C MET A 131 -25.51 31.53 -9.95
N ARG A 132 -26.46 30.65 -10.28
CA ARG A 132 -27.06 30.55 -11.62
C ARG A 132 -28.06 31.64 -11.98
N THR A 133 -28.61 32.37 -11.02
CA THR A 133 -29.46 33.55 -11.31
C THR A 133 -28.63 34.79 -11.67
N THR A 134 -27.31 34.75 -11.45
CA THR A 134 -26.40 35.83 -11.85
C THR A 134 -26.03 35.78 -13.34
N ARG A 135 -25.78 36.95 -13.95
CA ARG A 135 -25.47 37.13 -15.39
C ARG A 135 -24.31 36.24 -15.90
N ARG A 136 -23.34 35.91 -15.05
CA ARG A 136 -22.15 35.08 -15.40
C ARG A 136 -22.12 33.74 -14.65
N GLY A 137 -23.25 33.32 -14.07
CA GLY A 137 -23.36 32.16 -13.19
C GLY A 137 -23.29 30.78 -13.83
N ARG A 138 -23.46 30.69 -15.15
CA ARG A 138 -23.55 29.43 -15.91
C ARG A 138 -22.19 29.09 -16.55
N LEU A 139 -22.08 29.16 -17.87
CA LEU A 139 -20.88 28.74 -18.61
C LEU A 139 -19.62 29.53 -18.21
N HIS A 140 -19.74 30.83 -17.94
CA HIS A 140 -18.60 31.66 -17.53
C HIS A 140 -18.04 31.25 -16.16
N SER A 141 -18.89 30.87 -15.20
CA SER A 141 -18.45 30.32 -13.92
C SER A 141 -17.79 28.95 -14.09
N ALA A 142 -18.34 28.11 -14.98
CA ALA A 142 -17.76 26.82 -15.33
C ALA A 142 -16.35 26.98 -15.93
N ALA A 143 -16.20 27.89 -16.91
CA ALA A 143 -14.92 28.17 -17.55
C ALA A 143 -13.88 28.70 -16.56
N ALA A 144 -14.28 29.61 -15.66
CA ALA A 144 -13.40 30.10 -14.60
C ALA A 144 -12.94 28.96 -13.67
N LYS A 145 -13.86 28.09 -13.24
CA LYS A 145 -13.52 26.92 -12.41
C LYS A 145 -12.63 25.93 -13.15
N THR A 146 -12.84 25.78 -14.46
CA THR A 146 -11.99 24.95 -15.31
C THR A 146 -10.58 25.48 -15.38
N ALA A 147 -10.41 26.79 -15.59
CA ALA A 147 -9.10 27.43 -15.55
C ALA A 147 -8.43 27.27 -14.17
N VAL A 148 -9.20 27.40 -13.09
CA VAL A 148 -8.69 27.25 -11.72
C VAL A 148 -8.15 25.85 -11.46
N TRP A 149 -8.89 24.78 -11.78
CA TRP A 149 -8.38 23.44 -11.49
C TRP A 149 -7.17 23.08 -12.37
N ILE A 150 -7.11 23.56 -13.62
CA ILE A 150 -5.94 23.40 -14.49
C ILE A 150 -4.73 24.09 -13.86
N LEU A 151 -4.87 25.35 -13.43
CA LEU A 151 -3.80 26.12 -12.80
C LEU A 151 -3.35 25.51 -11.48
N CYS A 152 -4.29 25.09 -10.62
CA CYS A 152 -3.97 24.42 -9.36
C CYS A 152 -3.23 23.10 -9.61
N THR A 153 -3.64 22.30 -10.59
CA THR A 153 -2.99 21.03 -10.93
C THR A 153 -1.56 21.26 -11.43
N ALA A 154 -1.36 22.26 -12.30
CA ALA A 154 -0.04 22.64 -12.77
C ALA A 154 0.85 23.13 -11.62
N CYS A 155 0.34 24.00 -10.75
CA CYS A 155 1.05 24.50 -9.58
C CYS A 155 1.45 23.36 -8.62
N LEU A 156 0.54 22.44 -8.30
CA LEU A 156 0.85 21.28 -7.46
C LEU A 156 1.91 20.38 -8.10
N THR A 157 1.82 20.14 -9.41
CA THR A 157 2.81 19.32 -10.12
C THR A 157 4.21 19.97 -10.05
N ILE A 158 4.30 21.30 -10.22
CA ILE A 158 5.56 22.04 -10.08
C ILE A 158 6.08 21.95 -8.65
N VAL A 159 5.24 22.21 -7.65
CA VAL A 159 5.66 22.25 -6.24
C VAL A 159 6.16 20.88 -5.74
N PHE A 160 5.44 19.79 -6.01
CA PHE A 160 5.88 18.43 -5.63
C PHE A 160 7.13 17.99 -6.38
N THR A 161 7.24 18.35 -7.67
CA THR A 161 8.43 18.02 -8.46
C THR A 161 9.65 18.81 -7.97
N ALA A 162 9.48 20.10 -7.67
CA ALA A 162 10.53 20.96 -7.15
C ALA A 162 11.00 20.52 -5.75
N GLU A 163 10.08 20.14 -4.86
CA GLU A 163 10.42 19.59 -3.54
C GLU A 163 11.36 18.39 -3.67
N SER A 164 10.94 17.41 -4.47
CA SER A 164 11.70 16.18 -4.64
C SER A 164 13.06 16.46 -5.28
N PHE A 165 13.09 17.29 -6.33
CA PHE A 165 14.33 17.74 -6.98
C PHE A 165 15.29 18.44 -6.01
N LEU A 166 14.78 19.32 -5.14
CA LEU A 166 15.61 20.02 -4.15
C LEU A 166 16.18 19.05 -3.10
N ILE A 167 15.38 18.10 -2.60
CA ILE A 167 15.83 17.13 -1.59
C ILE A 167 16.95 16.25 -2.15
N TYR A 168 16.75 15.67 -3.34
CA TYR A 168 17.78 14.84 -3.98
C TYR A 168 19.03 15.65 -4.34
N GLY A 169 18.85 16.89 -4.81
CA GLY A 169 19.96 17.80 -5.09
C GLY A 169 20.79 18.17 -3.86
N MET A 170 20.13 18.44 -2.73
CA MET A 170 20.82 18.76 -1.47
C MET A 170 21.50 17.55 -0.82
N ALA A 171 20.90 16.35 -0.95
CA ALA A 171 21.41 15.14 -0.31
C ALA A 171 22.60 14.51 -1.06
N SER A 172 22.56 14.48 -2.40
CA SER A 172 23.54 13.72 -3.20
C SER A 172 24.30 14.57 -4.23
N GLY A 173 23.82 15.78 -4.55
CA GLY A 173 24.28 16.56 -5.69
C GLY A 173 23.88 15.94 -7.04
N TYR A 174 23.77 16.77 -8.06
CA TYR A 174 23.50 16.34 -9.44
C TYR A 174 24.77 16.37 -10.28
N SER A 175 24.99 15.31 -11.07
CA SER A 175 26.03 15.30 -12.13
C SER A 175 25.61 16.15 -13.33
N ASP A 176 26.51 16.40 -14.31
CA ASP A 176 26.24 17.37 -15.40
C ASP A 176 24.94 17.01 -16.15
N PRO A 177 23.94 17.92 -16.22
CA PRO A 177 22.69 17.70 -16.94
C PRO A 177 22.83 17.39 -18.44
N ARG A 178 24.00 17.62 -19.04
CA ARG A 178 24.29 17.40 -20.46
C ARG A 178 24.64 15.94 -20.79
N ASN A 179 24.88 15.12 -19.78
CA ASN A 179 25.16 13.69 -19.96
C ASN A 179 23.98 12.94 -20.57
N ALA A 180 24.29 11.86 -21.30
CA ALA A 180 23.32 11.01 -21.96
C ALA A 180 22.52 10.16 -20.96
N VAL A 181 21.20 10.09 -21.16
CA VAL A 181 20.24 9.35 -20.31
C VAL A 181 20.55 7.85 -20.23
N GLN A 182 21.20 7.30 -21.25
CA GLN A 182 21.63 5.90 -21.35
C GLN A 182 22.56 5.46 -20.20
N LEU A 183 23.16 6.41 -19.48
CA LEU A 183 23.98 6.15 -18.29
C LEU A 183 23.16 5.83 -17.03
N LEU A 184 21.83 6.05 -17.05
CA LEU A 184 20.94 5.71 -15.94
C LEU A 184 20.56 4.23 -15.97
N ASP A 185 20.32 3.67 -14.79
CA ASP A 185 19.86 2.29 -14.66
C ASP A 185 18.49 2.11 -15.31
N GLY A 186 18.35 1.05 -16.11
CA GLY A 186 17.13 0.78 -16.90
C GLY A 186 17.09 1.44 -18.28
N TYR A 187 17.96 2.41 -18.57
CA TYR A 187 17.98 3.13 -19.86
C TYR A 187 19.04 2.61 -20.85
N GLY A 188 19.66 1.46 -20.56
CA GLY A 188 20.65 0.81 -21.43
C GLY A 188 20.12 0.37 -22.81
N ALA A 189 18.81 0.46 -23.06
CA ALA A 189 18.21 0.21 -24.36
C ALA A 189 17.48 1.45 -24.93
N CYS A 190 17.69 2.64 -24.37
CA CYS A 190 17.00 3.86 -24.79
C CYS A 190 17.46 4.33 -26.19
N PRO A 191 16.57 4.40 -27.19
CA PRO A 191 16.91 4.79 -28.56
C PRO A 191 17.01 6.32 -28.74
N TYR A 192 16.56 7.10 -27.75
CA TYR A 192 16.38 8.54 -27.89
C TYR A 192 17.62 9.32 -27.45
N LEU A 193 17.96 10.36 -28.23
CA LEU A 193 19.08 11.27 -27.97
C LEU A 193 18.70 12.30 -26.90
N LEU A 194 18.66 11.85 -25.65
CA LEU A 194 18.23 12.65 -24.51
C LEU A 194 19.40 12.88 -23.56
N THR A 195 19.51 14.12 -23.07
CA THR A 195 20.36 14.46 -21.94
C THR A 195 19.54 14.38 -20.65
N PHE A 196 20.19 14.28 -19.49
CA PHE A 196 19.46 14.28 -18.21
C PHE A 196 18.53 15.50 -18.08
N GLY A 197 18.97 16.68 -18.51
CA GLY A 197 18.16 17.89 -18.49
C GLY A 197 16.95 17.85 -19.44
N THR A 198 17.12 17.36 -20.67
CA THR A 198 15.99 17.25 -21.61
C THR A 198 15.00 16.18 -21.18
N TYR A 199 15.48 15.06 -20.64
CA TYR A 199 14.63 14.01 -20.08
C TYR A 199 13.90 14.46 -18.81
N PHE A 200 14.53 15.25 -17.94
CA PHE A 200 13.84 15.88 -16.81
C PHE A 200 12.67 16.75 -17.27
N LEU A 201 12.86 17.61 -18.26
CA LEU A 201 11.78 18.44 -18.79
C LEU A 201 10.68 17.60 -19.44
N LEU A 202 11.05 16.58 -20.21
CA LEU A 202 10.11 15.70 -20.90
C LEU A 202 9.28 14.88 -19.90
N SER A 203 9.93 14.28 -18.89
CA SER A 203 9.25 13.54 -17.82
C SER A 203 8.32 14.44 -17.01
N PHE A 204 8.70 15.69 -16.74
CA PHE A 204 7.82 16.68 -16.13
C PHE A 204 6.58 16.97 -17.00
N LEU A 205 6.74 17.13 -18.31
CA LEU A 205 5.61 17.37 -19.23
C LEU A 205 4.64 16.18 -19.28
N TYR A 206 5.16 14.94 -19.36
CA TYR A 206 4.34 13.74 -19.31
C TYR A 206 3.60 13.60 -17.96
N ARG A 207 4.30 13.87 -16.85
CA ARG A 207 3.71 13.92 -15.51
C ARG A 207 2.58 14.96 -15.43
N LEU A 208 2.81 16.18 -15.91
CA LEU A 208 1.80 17.23 -15.94
C LEU A 208 0.58 16.82 -16.77
N LEU A 209 0.78 16.24 -17.95
CA LEU A 209 -0.30 15.76 -18.82
C LEU A 209 -1.13 14.66 -18.16
N ALA A 210 -0.49 13.70 -17.49
CA ALA A 210 -1.16 12.65 -16.73
C ALA A 210 -1.98 13.24 -15.56
N MET A 211 -1.40 14.16 -14.78
CA MET A 211 -2.07 14.78 -13.64
C MET A 211 -3.27 15.65 -14.06
N LEU A 212 -3.18 16.34 -15.19
CA LEU A 212 -4.30 17.08 -15.78
C LEU A 212 -5.42 16.13 -16.21
N CYS A 213 -5.11 15.01 -16.87
CA CYS A 213 -6.11 14.01 -17.25
C CYS A 213 -6.79 13.38 -16.03
N MET A 214 -6.03 13.07 -14.97
CA MET A 214 -6.58 12.55 -13.72
C MET A 214 -7.54 13.55 -13.07
N THR A 215 -7.14 14.82 -13.00
CA THR A 215 -7.98 15.87 -12.41
C THR A 215 -9.24 16.07 -13.24
N ALA A 216 -9.12 16.07 -14.57
CA ALA A 216 -10.25 16.17 -15.48
C ALA A 216 -11.25 15.01 -15.27
N PHE A 217 -10.75 13.77 -15.10
CA PHE A 217 -11.58 12.62 -14.75
C PHE A 217 -12.33 12.82 -13.42
N CYS A 218 -11.64 13.24 -12.36
CA CYS A 218 -12.27 13.52 -11.07
C CYS A 218 -13.29 14.66 -11.14
N VAL A 219 -12.99 15.72 -11.90
CA VAL A 219 -13.90 16.84 -12.15
C VAL A 219 -15.15 16.36 -12.88
N LEU A 220 -15.01 15.57 -13.94
CA LEU A 220 -16.16 14.99 -14.63
C LEU A 220 -16.99 14.18 -13.66
N LEU A 221 -16.39 13.28 -12.90
CA LEU A 221 -17.09 12.45 -11.92
C LEU A 221 -17.82 13.30 -10.86
N SER A 222 -17.22 14.40 -10.41
CA SER A 222 -17.81 15.35 -9.44
C SER A 222 -19.11 16.00 -9.93
N LEU A 223 -19.31 16.09 -11.25
CA LEU A 223 -20.55 16.58 -11.83
C LEU A 223 -21.71 15.57 -11.74
N TRP A 224 -21.40 14.27 -11.65
CA TRP A 224 -22.40 13.20 -11.52
C TRP A 224 -22.64 12.81 -10.06
N VAL A 225 -21.58 12.75 -9.26
CA VAL A 225 -21.60 12.24 -7.89
C VAL A 225 -21.44 13.40 -6.91
N ARG A 226 -22.50 13.68 -6.14
CA ARG A 226 -22.54 14.78 -5.16
C ARG A 226 -21.92 14.43 -3.79
N HIS A 227 -21.47 13.20 -3.60
CA HIS A 227 -20.87 12.73 -2.36
C HIS A 227 -19.34 12.65 -2.47
N ILE A 228 -18.65 13.47 -1.68
CA ILE A 228 -17.18 13.55 -1.69
C ILE A 228 -16.48 12.20 -1.44
N VAL A 229 -17.03 11.37 -0.55
CA VAL A 229 -16.46 10.04 -0.23
C VAL A 229 -16.52 9.11 -1.44
N VAL A 230 -17.63 9.11 -2.18
CA VAL A 230 -17.79 8.29 -3.39
C VAL A 230 -16.85 8.78 -4.49
N LEU A 231 -16.61 10.09 -4.59
CA LEU A 231 -15.62 10.66 -5.51
C LEU A 231 -14.20 10.16 -5.23
N TYR A 232 -13.78 10.16 -3.96
CA TYR A 232 -12.49 9.59 -3.59
C TYR A 232 -12.44 8.10 -3.89
N LEU A 233 -13.47 7.32 -3.54
CA LEU A 233 -13.49 5.87 -3.76
C LEU A 233 -13.43 5.48 -5.24
N CYS A 234 -14.17 6.18 -6.10
CA CYS A 234 -14.10 5.97 -7.54
C CYS A 234 -12.77 6.44 -8.14
N GLY A 235 -12.22 7.55 -7.67
CA GLY A 235 -10.90 8.04 -8.12
C GLY A 235 -9.77 7.10 -7.71
N THR A 236 -9.77 6.59 -6.47
CA THR A 236 -8.78 5.61 -6.01
C THR A 236 -8.98 4.27 -6.67
N GLY A 237 -10.23 3.84 -6.91
CA GLY A 237 -10.54 2.66 -7.70
C GLY A 237 -10.00 2.76 -9.13
N PHE A 238 -10.14 3.92 -9.78
CA PHE A 238 -9.58 4.17 -11.11
C PHE A 238 -8.05 4.13 -11.10
N LEU A 239 -7.39 4.74 -10.12
CA LEU A 239 -5.94 4.61 -9.94
C LEU A 239 -5.52 3.17 -9.65
N GLY A 240 -6.28 2.43 -8.84
CA GLY A 240 -6.01 1.03 -8.51
C GLY A 240 -6.10 0.12 -9.73
N ILE A 241 -7.08 0.35 -10.63
CA ILE A 241 -7.17 -0.36 -11.91
C ILE A 241 -5.97 -0.02 -12.80
N ASN A 242 -5.58 1.26 -12.87
CA ASN A 242 -4.37 1.66 -13.57
C ASN A 242 -3.13 0.97 -12.95
N LEU A 243 -3.00 0.90 -11.63
CA LEU A 243 -1.87 0.21 -10.99
C LEU A 243 -1.86 -1.29 -11.31
N LEU A 244 -3.03 -1.93 -11.25
CA LEU A 244 -3.18 -3.34 -11.61
C LEU A 244 -2.76 -3.58 -13.06
N LEU A 245 -3.22 -2.75 -14.01
CA LEU A 245 -2.84 -2.86 -15.43
C LEU A 245 -1.35 -2.61 -15.67
N TYR A 246 -0.69 -1.81 -14.82
CA TYR A 246 0.75 -1.60 -14.88
C TYR A 246 1.53 -2.81 -14.33
N ALA A 247 1.04 -3.39 -13.23
CA ALA A 247 1.68 -4.50 -12.52
C ALA A 247 1.47 -5.87 -13.19
N LEU A 248 0.31 -6.09 -13.83
CA LEU A 248 0.02 -7.33 -14.52
C LEU A 248 0.99 -7.50 -15.70
N ARG A 249 1.92 -8.45 -15.56
CA ARG A 249 2.70 -9.02 -16.67
C ARG A 249 1.78 -9.91 -17.51
N VAL A 250 0.80 -9.33 -18.18
CA VAL A 250 0.07 -10.05 -19.22
C VAL A 250 1.07 -10.34 -20.33
N TYR A 251 1.22 -11.63 -20.66
CA TYR A 251 2.26 -12.30 -21.46
C TYR A 251 2.46 -11.83 -22.91
N THR A 252 2.05 -10.62 -23.28
CA THR A 252 2.17 -10.10 -24.64
C THR A 252 2.99 -8.80 -24.65
N THR A 253 4.06 -8.81 -25.44
CA THR A 253 5.01 -7.70 -25.66
C THR A 253 4.35 -6.44 -26.23
N ASP A 254 3.13 -6.55 -26.77
CA ASP A 254 2.43 -5.48 -27.52
C ASP A 254 1.25 -4.86 -26.75
N ASN A 255 1.22 -4.94 -25.42
CA ASN A 255 0.10 -4.41 -24.65
C ASN A 255 0.09 -2.86 -24.62
N LEU A 256 -0.71 -2.28 -25.52
CA LEU A 256 -1.06 -0.86 -25.56
C LEU A 256 -1.52 -0.34 -24.18
N ALA A 257 -2.27 -1.17 -23.45
CA ALA A 257 -2.79 -0.86 -22.11
C ALA A 257 -1.69 -0.64 -21.06
N LYS A 258 -0.51 -1.26 -21.21
CA LYS A 258 0.63 -1.06 -20.29
C LYS A 258 1.22 0.35 -20.44
N HIS A 259 1.35 0.83 -21.68
CA HIS A 259 2.02 2.09 -22.01
C HIS A 259 1.07 3.30 -21.99
N LEU A 260 -0.22 3.11 -22.32
CA LEU A 260 -1.24 4.17 -22.23
C LEU A 260 -1.74 4.42 -20.81
N ASN A 261 -1.34 3.59 -19.87
CA ASN A 261 -1.71 3.69 -18.47
C ASN A 261 -1.28 5.02 -17.84
N LEU A 262 -2.15 5.61 -17.02
CA LEU A 262 -1.90 6.88 -16.34
C LEU A 262 -0.60 6.86 -15.52
N ILE A 263 -0.30 5.71 -14.89
CA ILE A 263 0.90 5.53 -14.07
C ILE A 263 2.15 5.48 -14.95
N ALA A 264 2.12 4.71 -16.05
CA ALA A 264 3.24 4.62 -16.98
C ALA A 264 3.58 5.98 -17.60
N VAL A 265 2.55 6.74 -18.01
CA VAL A 265 2.72 8.09 -18.55
C VAL A 265 3.29 9.04 -17.49
N SER A 266 2.82 8.98 -16.24
CA SER A 266 3.34 9.82 -15.15
C SER A 266 4.82 9.57 -14.82
N PHE A 267 5.32 8.35 -15.06
CA PHE A 267 6.73 8.01 -14.86
C PHE A 267 7.62 8.36 -16.05
N ALA A 268 7.07 8.39 -17.26
CA ALA A 268 7.77 8.57 -18.54
C ALA A 268 8.85 7.51 -18.87
N ALA A 269 9.44 6.83 -17.88
CA ALA A 269 10.44 5.77 -18.06
C ALA A 269 9.97 4.67 -19.04
N PRO A 270 8.78 4.04 -18.86
CA PRO A 270 8.35 2.95 -19.74
C PRO A 270 8.12 3.37 -21.20
N LEU A 271 8.01 4.67 -21.47
CA LEU A 271 7.84 5.22 -22.81
C LEU A 271 9.17 5.45 -23.54
N MET A 272 10.27 5.54 -22.79
CA MET A 272 11.58 5.96 -23.30
C MET A 272 12.65 4.87 -23.17
N GLU A 273 12.48 3.90 -22.28
CA GLU A 273 13.43 2.79 -22.06
C GLU A 273 13.71 1.98 -23.33
N ARG A 274 12.72 1.79 -24.21
CA ARG A 274 12.83 1.02 -25.45
C ARG A 274 11.97 1.61 -26.57
N TYR A 275 12.40 1.42 -27.81
CA TYR A 275 11.61 1.83 -28.97
C TYR A 275 10.38 0.93 -29.16
N ASN A 276 9.20 1.49 -28.90
CA ASN A 276 7.93 0.86 -29.21
C ASN A 276 7.16 1.74 -30.19
N ALA A 277 6.39 1.10 -31.09
CA ALA A 277 5.45 1.78 -31.97
C ALA A 277 4.15 0.98 -32.12
N VAL A 278 3.11 1.62 -32.64
CA VAL A 278 1.81 0.99 -32.92
C VAL A 278 1.45 1.24 -34.38
N ASN A 279 0.72 0.30 -34.98
CA ASN A 279 0.11 0.47 -36.28
C ASN A 279 -1.11 1.41 -36.17
N LEU A 280 -1.02 2.61 -36.74
CA LEU A 280 -2.16 3.52 -36.91
C LEU A 280 -2.40 3.72 -38.41
N LEU A 281 -3.47 3.13 -38.95
CA LEU A 281 -3.84 3.24 -40.37
C LEU A 281 -2.70 2.88 -41.35
N ASN A 282 -1.97 1.79 -41.08
CA ASN A 282 -0.79 1.33 -41.82
C ASN A 282 0.43 2.25 -41.76
N HIS A 283 0.45 3.19 -40.81
CA HIS A 283 1.65 3.97 -40.47
C HIS A 283 2.19 3.57 -39.10
N VAL A 284 3.52 3.48 -38.99
CA VAL A 284 4.23 3.24 -37.73
C VAL A 284 4.30 4.54 -36.96
N VAL A 285 3.59 4.63 -35.83
CA VAL A 285 3.61 5.79 -34.94
C VAL A 285 4.28 5.39 -33.62
N GLY A 286 5.35 6.09 -33.26
CA GLY A 286 6.06 5.87 -31.99
C GLY A 286 5.17 6.15 -30.78
N PHE A 287 5.28 5.33 -29.73
CA PHE A 287 4.47 5.47 -28.52
C PHE A 287 4.54 6.86 -27.85
N PRO A 288 5.71 7.53 -27.73
CA PRO A 288 5.79 8.86 -27.12
C PRO A 288 4.85 9.90 -27.74
N VAL A 289 4.74 9.89 -29.08
CA VAL A 289 3.88 10.82 -29.83
C VAL A 289 2.42 10.41 -29.69
N LEU A 290 2.13 9.10 -29.80
CA LEU A 290 0.79 8.55 -29.65
C LEU A 290 0.17 8.89 -28.28
N VAL A 291 0.94 8.73 -27.20
CA VAL A 291 0.52 9.06 -25.83
C VAL A 291 0.13 10.53 -25.74
N CYS A 292 0.96 11.44 -26.24
CA CYS A 292 0.67 12.88 -26.24
C CYS A 292 -0.64 13.19 -26.99
N MET A 293 -0.83 12.60 -28.17
CA MET A 293 -2.05 12.81 -28.98
C MET A 293 -3.30 12.32 -28.26
N ILE A 294 -3.27 11.10 -27.71
CA ILE A 294 -4.42 10.50 -27.01
C ILE A 294 -4.76 11.29 -25.76
N TYR A 295 -3.78 11.61 -24.92
CA TYR A 295 -4.02 12.34 -23.68
C TYR A 295 -4.46 13.78 -23.92
N ALA A 296 -3.91 14.47 -24.93
CA ALA A 296 -4.40 15.79 -25.32
C ALA A 296 -5.86 15.75 -25.79
N LEU A 297 -6.23 14.74 -26.59
CA LEU A 297 -7.61 14.53 -27.03
C LEU A 297 -8.55 14.23 -25.85
N LEU A 298 -8.15 13.34 -24.93
CA LEU A 298 -8.92 13.02 -23.73
C LEU A 298 -9.12 14.24 -22.83
N LEU A 299 -8.06 15.05 -22.63
CA LEU A 299 -8.14 16.28 -21.85
C LEU A 299 -9.09 17.29 -22.50
N ALA A 300 -8.97 17.51 -23.81
CA ALA A 300 -9.85 18.42 -24.55
C ALA A 300 -11.33 17.96 -24.49
N ALA A 301 -11.58 16.66 -24.69
CA ALA A 301 -12.90 16.07 -24.57
C ALA A 301 -13.47 16.21 -23.15
N ALA A 302 -12.65 15.99 -22.13
CA ALA A 302 -13.07 16.11 -20.74
C ALA A 302 -13.37 17.56 -20.35
N VAL A 303 -12.56 18.52 -20.80
CA VAL A 303 -12.82 19.95 -20.63
C VAL A 303 -14.13 20.34 -21.29
N ALA A 304 -14.33 19.97 -22.57
CA ALA A 304 -15.57 20.25 -23.29
C ALA A 304 -16.79 19.62 -22.60
N ALA A 305 -16.69 18.34 -22.22
CA ALA A 305 -17.75 17.65 -21.49
C ALA A 305 -18.05 18.30 -20.14
N SER A 306 -17.03 18.76 -19.39
CA SER A 306 -17.24 19.44 -18.10
C SER A 306 -18.03 20.75 -18.26
N LEU A 307 -17.72 21.53 -19.29
CA LEU A 307 -18.41 22.78 -19.62
C LEU A 307 -19.84 22.53 -20.07
N LEU A 308 -20.04 21.55 -20.97
CA LEU A 308 -21.35 21.17 -21.48
C LEU A 308 -22.24 20.59 -20.38
N LEU A 309 -21.74 19.64 -19.59
CA LEU A 309 -22.50 19.01 -18.50
C LEU A 309 -22.88 20.01 -17.42
N TYR A 310 -21.96 20.90 -17.01
CA TYR A 310 -22.27 21.94 -16.03
C TYR A 310 -23.29 22.96 -16.57
N GLY A 311 -23.22 23.26 -17.87
CA GLY A 311 -24.15 24.16 -18.56
C GLY A 311 -25.55 23.57 -18.78
N LEU A 312 -25.64 22.28 -19.15
CA LEU A 312 -26.87 21.59 -19.57
C LEU A 312 -27.61 20.92 -18.40
N ARG A 313 -26.93 20.20 -17.50
CA ARG A 313 -27.57 19.38 -16.44
C ARG A 313 -27.95 20.14 -15.18
N ALA A 314 -28.34 21.39 -15.38
CA ALA A 314 -28.62 22.32 -14.32
C ALA A 314 -30.05 22.24 -13.76
N GLU A 315 -30.88 21.34 -14.27
CA GLU A 315 -32.34 21.48 -14.22
C GLU A 315 -33.09 20.43 -13.39
N GLU A 316 -32.43 19.64 -12.55
CA GLU A 316 -33.15 18.86 -11.52
C GLU A 316 -33.42 19.73 -10.27
N ARG A 317 -34.39 20.63 -10.47
CA ARG A 317 -35.38 21.22 -9.57
C ARG A 317 -35.13 21.18 -8.05
N MET A 318 -35.16 22.39 -7.47
CA MET A 318 -35.99 22.67 -6.30
C MET A 318 -37.41 22.09 -6.55
N GLY A 319 -37.79 21.04 -5.83
CA GLY A 319 -39.15 20.50 -5.82
C GLY A 319 -39.57 19.69 -7.06
N ALA A 320 -39.11 18.43 -7.18
CA ALA A 320 -39.90 17.30 -7.71
C ALA A 320 -39.00 16.06 -7.80
N SER A 321 -39.23 15.09 -6.90
CA SER A 321 -38.79 13.72 -7.12
C SER A 321 -39.64 13.11 -8.23
N LYS A 322 -39.06 12.92 -9.42
CA LYS A 322 -39.54 12.00 -10.44
C LYS A 322 -38.31 11.38 -11.12
N SER A 323 -37.89 10.19 -10.72
CA SER A 323 -38.45 8.90 -11.17
C SER A 323 -37.99 8.46 -12.57
N VAL A 324 -36.71 8.09 -12.70
CA VAL A 324 -36.30 7.11 -13.72
C VAL A 324 -36.50 5.67 -13.19
N PHE A 325 -36.62 5.49 -11.87
CA PHE A 325 -36.94 4.22 -11.22
C PHE A 325 -38.40 4.05 -10.75
N ALA A 326 -39.30 5.03 -10.92
CA ALA A 326 -40.70 4.85 -10.48
C ALA A 326 -41.57 4.07 -11.47
N GLY A 327 -41.14 3.85 -12.72
CA GLY A 327 -41.86 2.95 -13.63
C GLY A 327 -41.91 1.50 -13.12
N TYR A 328 -40.82 1.04 -12.47
CA TYR A 328 -40.72 -0.30 -11.90
C TYR A 328 -41.04 -0.36 -10.39
N LYS A 329 -40.83 0.73 -9.64
CA LYS A 329 -41.28 0.83 -8.25
C LYS A 329 -42.78 1.13 -8.11
N GLY A 330 -43.43 1.77 -9.08
CA GLY A 330 -44.86 2.13 -8.98
C GLY A 330 -45.79 0.93 -8.92
N LYS A 331 -45.47 -0.16 -9.61
CA LYS A 331 -46.29 -1.38 -9.62
C LYS A 331 -45.96 -2.34 -8.47
N THR A 332 -44.71 -2.35 -7.99
CA THR A 332 -44.31 -3.16 -6.83
C THR A 332 -44.62 -2.47 -5.50
N ALA A 333 -44.48 -1.15 -5.40
CA ALA A 333 -44.86 -0.39 -4.21
C ALA A 333 -46.38 -0.33 -4.01
N ALA A 334 -47.19 -0.32 -5.07
CA ALA A 334 -48.65 -0.40 -4.95
C ALA A 334 -49.13 -1.77 -4.43
N PHE A 335 -48.36 -2.83 -4.67
CA PHE A 335 -48.64 -4.16 -4.11
C PHE A 335 -48.19 -4.29 -2.64
N PHE A 336 -47.09 -3.60 -2.25
CA PHE A 336 -46.58 -3.62 -0.88
C PHE A 336 -47.19 -2.56 0.06
N HIS A 337 -47.85 -1.51 -0.44
CA HIS A 337 -48.42 -0.45 0.39
C HIS A 337 -49.92 -0.59 0.69
N ARG A 338 -50.51 -1.76 0.47
CA ARG A 338 -51.86 -2.08 0.96
C ARG A 338 -51.78 -2.93 2.23
N THR A 339 -51.07 -2.42 3.23
CA THR A 339 -51.24 -2.80 4.63
C THR A 339 -51.25 -1.53 5.45
N ASP A 340 -52.39 -1.24 6.08
CA ASP A 340 -52.48 -0.34 7.22
C ASP A 340 -51.49 -0.80 8.29
N GLY A 341 -50.31 -0.17 8.30
CA GLY A 341 -49.24 -0.47 9.22
C GLY A 341 -48.93 0.79 10.01
N ARG A 342 -49.46 0.87 11.24
CA ARG A 342 -48.91 1.73 12.30
C ARG A 342 -47.40 1.75 12.16
N LYS A 343 -46.79 2.92 11.94
CA LYS A 343 -45.33 3.08 12.00
C LYS A 343 -44.91 2.62 13.40
N ARG A 344 -44.47 1.37 13.55
CA ARG A 344 -43.90 0.86 14.80
C ARG A 344 -42.63 1.66 15.04
N THR A 345 -42.73 2.68 15.88
CA THR A 345 -41.60 3.33 16.51
C THR A 345 -40.97 2.30 17.44
N TYR A 346 -40.01 1.53 16.94
CA TYR A 346 -39.16 0.72 17.80
C TYR A 346 -38.32 1.68 18.64
N ALA A 347 -38.50 1.64 19.97
CA ALA A 347 -37.62 2.34 20.89
C ALA A 347 -36.27 1.61 20.91
N LEU A 348 -35.41 1.87 19.93
CA LEU A 348 -34.02 1.42 20.03
C LEU A 348 -33.35 2.13 21.21
N SER A 349 -32.56 1.38 21.98
CA SER A 349 -31.68 2.00 22.98
C SER A 349 -30.72 2.95 22.28
N LEU A 350 -30.32 4.02 22.98
CA LEU A 350 -29.43 5.05 22.44
C LEU A 350 -28.13 4.45 21.89
N LEU A 351 -27.59 3.43 22.56
CA LEU A 351 -26.41 2.69 22.14
C LEU A 351 -26.63 1.97 20.80
N MET A 352 -27.73 1.25 20.64
CA MET A 352 -28.05 0.50 19.42
C MET A 352 -28.25 1.45 18.23
N ALA A 353 -28.84 2.62 18.48
CA ALA A 353 -29.01 3.66 17.47
C ALA A 353 -27.65 4.22 16.99
N GLU A 354 -26.72 4.50 17.89
CA GLU A 354 -25.37 4.97 17.53
C GLU A 354 -24.54 3.89 16.82
N GLN A 355 -24.61 2.63 17.28
CA GLN A 355 -23.97 1.50 16.59
C GLN A 355 -24.44 1.36 15.14
N ARG A 356 -25.76 1.47 14.91
CA ARG A 356 -26.33 1.41 13.56
C ARG A 356 -25.82 2.54 12.66
N LYS A 357 -25.59 3.74 13.19
CA LYS A 357 -25.04 4.86 12.41
C LYS A 357 -23.60 4.59 11.98
N SER A 358 -22.76 4.11 12.89
CA SER A 358 -21.37 3.75 12.58
C SER A 358 -21.28 2.61 11.55
N LEU A 359 -22.25 1.69 11.54
CA LEU A 359 -22.34 0.59 10.57
C LEU A 359 -22.96 0.99 9.21
N THR A 360 -23.29 2.27 8.98
CA THR A 360 -23.77 2.71 7.66
C THR A 360 -22.74 2.53 6.55
N ALA A 361 -21.45 2.45 6.90
CA ALA A 361 -20.34 2.14 6.00
C ALA A 361 -20.08 0.64 5.82
N TRP A 362 -21.07 -0.24 6.06
CA TRP A 362 -20.90 -1.70 6.04
C TRP A 362 -20.25 -2.24 4.76
N ILE A 363 -20.52 -1.66 3.58
CA ILE A 363 -19.87 -2.07 2.32
C ILE A 363 -18.35 -1.88 2.40
N VAL A 364 -17.90 -0.74 2.92
CA VAL A 364 -16.47 -0.43 3.09
C VAL A 364 -15.86 -1.32 4.17
N LEU A 365 -16.57 -1.57 5.26
CA LEU A 365 -16.12 -2.47 6.33
C LEU A 365 -15.99 -3.92 5.84
N CYS A 366 -16.94 -4.40 5.03
CA CYS A 366 -16.87 -5.71 4.39
C CYS A 366 -15.68 -5.79 3.41
N LEU A 367 -15.44 -4.74 2.62
CA LEU A 367 -14.29 -4.68 1.73
C LEU A 367 -12.97 -4.73 2.52
N LEU A 368 -12.85 -3.96 3.59
CA LEU A 368 -11.68 -3.97 4.47
C LEU A 368 -11.49 -5.34 5.15
N PHE A 369 -12.57 -6.00 5.54
CA PHE A 369 -12.50 -7.37 6.06
C PHE A 369 -11.98 -8.37 5.00
N VAL A 370 -12.48 -8.31 3.77
CA VAL A 370 -11.97 -9.14 2.66
C VAL A 370 -10.48 -8.87 2.41
N VAL A 371 -10.07 -7.60 2.41
CA VAL A 371 -8.66 -7.21 2.31
C VAL A 371 -7.86 -7.79 3.47
N LYS A 372 -8.38 -7.81 4.70
CA LYS A 372 -7.70 -8.42 5.85
C LYS A 372 -7.51 -9.92 5.64
N CYS A 373 -8.56 -10.63 5.22
CA CYS A 373 -8.46 -12.06 4.92
C CYS A 373 -7.42 -12.34 3.84
N TYR A 374 -7.36 -11.52 2.78
CA TYR A 374 -6.35 -11.67 1.73
C TYR A 374 -4.93 -11.37 2.23
N VAL A 375 -4.74 -10.28 2.98
CA VAL A 375 -3.43 -9.94 3.56
C VAL A 375 -2.96 -11.02 4.52
N ALA A 376 -3.83 -11.53 5.39
CA ALA A 376 -3.52 -12.64 6.29
C ALA A 376 -3.21 -13.92 5.51
N TYR A 377 -3.99 -14.24 4.48
CA TYR A 377 -3.72 -15.38 3.60
C TYR A 377 -2.31 -15.29 2.99
N VAL A 378 -1.93 -14.15 2.43
CA VAL A 378 -0.59 -13.94 1.84
C VAL A 378 0.51 -13.98 2.89
N ALA A 379 0.32 -13.32 4.04
CA ALA A 379 1.31 -13.22 5.10
C ALA A 379 1.63 -14.57 5.76
N TYR A 380 0.62 -15.44 5.90
CA TYR A 380 0.77 -16.78 6.50
C TYR A 380 0.78 -17.88 5.44
N GLN A 381 1.05 -17.59 4.16
CA GLN A 381 1.32 -18.67 3.21
C GLN A 381 2.64 -19.35 3.59
N PRO A 382 2.66 -20.69 3.73
CA PRO A 382 3.92 -21.40 3.86
C PRO A 382 4.76 -21.12 2.62
N ASN A 383 6.03 -20.77 2.78
CA ASN A 383 7.00 -20.83 1.71
C ASN A 383 7.65 -22.22 1.80
N PRO A 384 7.17 -23.24 1.05
CA PRO A 384 7.64 -24.61 1.21
C PRO A 384 9.05 -24.74 0.64
N THR A 385 10.04 -24.28 1.40
CA THR A 385 11.44 -24.55 1.14
C THR A 385 11.72 -25.95 1.68
N PHE A 386 12.49 -26.74 0.95
CA PHE A 386 12.87 -28.10 1.37
C PHE A 386 13.45 -28.12 2.80
N THR A 387 14.21 -27.09 3.17
CA THR A 387 14.80 -26.91 4.50
C THR A 387 13.74 -26.72 5.59
N ASP A 388 12.73 -25.88 5.37
CA ASP A 388 11.65 -25.62 6.33
C ASP A 388 10.74 -26.85 6.52
N ALA A 389 10.44 -27.57 5.43
CA ALA A 389 9.69 -28.83 5.51
C ALA A 389 10.45 -29.92 6.30
N ALA A 390 11.77 -30.03 6.10
CA ALA A 390 12.61 -30.95 6.85
C ALA A 390 12.74 -30.52 8.33
N TYR A 391 12.86 -29.22 8.60
CA TYR A 391 12.90 -28.65 9.95
C TYR A 391 11.62 -28.93 10.72
N HIS A 392 10.47 -28.65 10.11
CA HIS A 392 9.16 -28.96 10.66
C HIS A 392 9.02 -30.44 10.99
N GLY A 393 9.50 -31.33 10.11
CA GLY A 393 9.49 -32.78 10.35
C GLY A 393 10.29 -33.20 11.59
N TYR A 394 11.51 -32.67 11.76
CA TYR A 394 12.33 -32.95 12.94
C TYR A 394 11.73 -32.36 14.22
N MET A 395 11.27 -31.11 14.17
CA MET A 395 10.67 -30.43 15.32
C MET A 395 9.36 -31.09 15.76
N THR A 396 8.58 -31.63 14.83
CA THR A 396 7.38 -32.41 15.16
C THR A 396 7.74 -33.73 15.86
N LYS A 397 8.83 -34.39 15.44
CA LYS A 397 9.30 -35.65 16.05
C LYS A 397 9.87 -35.42 17.46
N LEU A 398 10.60 -34.33 17.67
CA LEU A 398 11.28 -34.00 18.92
C LEU A 398 10.42 -33.20 19.91
N GLN A 399 9.19 -32.86 19.53
CA GLN A 399 8.30 -31.95 20.23
C GLN A 399 8.13 -32.22 21.75
N GLY A 400 8.13 -31.16 22.57
CA GLY A 400 7.97 -31.22 24.03
C GLY A 400 9.31 -31.17 24.79
N PRO A 401 9.33 -31.52 26.10
CA PRO A 401 10.53 -31.40 26.93
C PRO A 401 11.67 -32.31 26.44
N LEU A 402 12.91 -31.89 26.72
CA LEU A 402 14.12 -32.65 26.40
C LEU A 402 14.26 -33.84 27.38
N THR A 403 14.14 -35.06 26.86
CA THR A 403 14.33 -36.31 27.62
C THR A 403 15.62 -37.00 27.19
N GLU A 404 16.13 -37.89 28.04
CA GLU A 404 17.36 -38.65 27.72
C GLU A 404 17.22 -39.51 26.45
N GLU A 405 16.03 -40.05 26.19
CA GLU A 405 15.72 -40.78 24.95
C GLU A 405 15.87 -39.89 23.70
N LYS A 406 15.45 -38.62 23.78
CA LYS A 406 15.60 -37.65 22.68
C LYS A 406 17.07 -37.27 22.49
N ARG A 407 17.84 -37.11 23.57
CA ARG A 407 19.29 -36.86 23.49
C ARG A 407 20.01 -37.98 22.78
N ALA A 408 19.74 -39.24 23.17
CA ALA A 408 20.31 -40.41 22.53
C ALA A 408 19.96 -40.46 21.04
N TRP A 409 18.70 -40.21 20.68
CA TRP A 409 18.29 -40.19 19.28
C TRP A 409 18.99 -39.10 18.45
N ILE A 410 19.18 -37.88 19.00
CA ILE A 410 19.89 -36.80 18.31
C ILE A 410 21.35 -37.17 18.08
N ALA A 411 22.02 -37.76 19.08
CA ALA A 411 23.40 -38.22 18.98
C ALA A 411 23.56 -39.35 17.94
N ASP A 412 22.64 -40.31 17.92
CA ASP A 412 22.64 -41.42 16.95
C ASP A 412 22.43 -40.92 15.52
N GLU A 413 21.48 -40.00 15.32
CA GLU A 413 21.20 -39.41 14.00
C GLU A 413 22.42 -38.60 13.49
N ARG A 414 23.11 -37.88 14.37
CA ARG A 414 24.36 -37.17 14.03
C ARG A 414 25.48 -38.14 13.65
N ALA A 415 25.69 -39.18 14.45
CA ALA A 415 26.70 -40.20 14.20
C ALA A 415 26.45 -40.92 12.86
N TYR A 416 25.19 -41.22 12.54
CA TYR A 416 24.80 -41.79 11.24
C TYR A 416 25.16 -40.87 10.06
N MET A 417 24.88 -39.55 10.18
CA MET A 417 25.23 -38.58 9.13
C MET A 417 26.75 -38.46 8.94
N ASP A 418 27.51 -38.34 10.04
CA ASP A 418 28.95 -38.18 9.99
C ASP A 418 29.66 -39.46 9.47
N ASP A 419 29.23 -40.67 9.87
CA ASP A 419 29.74 -41.95 9.32
C ASP A 419 29.46 -42.06 7.81
N THR A 420 28.24 -41.70 7.39
CA THR A 420 27.85 -41.74 5.98
C THR A 420 28.69 -40.79 5.13
N LEU A 421 29.03 -39.61 5.65
CA LEU A 421 29.89 -38.63 4.96
C LEU A 421 31.36 -39.04 4.95
N ALA A 422 31.86 -39.62 6.05
CA ALA A 422 33.25 -40.09 6.15
C ALA A 422 33.55 -41.23 5.16
N ARG A 423 32.56 -42.10 4.88
CA ARG A 423 32.70 -43.23 3.95
C ARG A 423 32.62 -42.86 2.46
N SER A 424 32.56 -41.57 2.09
CA SER A 424 32.33 -41.20 0.68
C SER A 424 33.47 -41.56 -0.24
N ASP A 425 34.71 -41.32 0.19
CA ASP A 425 35.89 -41.58 -0.63
C ASP A 425 36.12 -43.09 -0.81
N GLU A 426 35.81 -43.89 0.22
CA GLU A 426 35.86 -45.36 0.17
C GLU A 426 34.80 -45.94 -0.78
N MET A 427 33.56 -45.45 -0.72
CA MET A 427 32.48 -45.95 -1.59
C MET A 427 32.64 -45.49 -3.04
N ASP A 428 33.16 -44.28 -3.29
CA ASP A 428 33.42 -43.78 -4.65
C ASP A 428 34.57 -44.56 -5.32
N THR A 429 35.61 -44.93 -4.57
CA THR A 429 36.72 -45.76 -5.09
C THR A 429 36.31 -47.21 -5.30
N ALA A 430 35.54 -47.81 -4.40
CA ALA A 430 35.01 -49.18 -4.56
C ALA A 430 34.11 -49.32 -5.80
N TYR A 431 33.31 -48.29 -6.13
CA TYR A 431 32.49 -48.29 -7.36
C TYR A 431 33.34 -48.17 -8.62
N GLN A 432 34.37 -47.30 -8.62
CA GLN A 432 35.30 -47.13 -9.74
C GLN A 432 36.10 -48.41 -10.03
N ASN A 433 36.43 -49.17 -8.97
CA ASN A 433 37.12 -50.45 -9.06
C ASN A 433 36.20 -51.64 -9.39
N LEU A 434 34.89 -51.42 -9.59
CA LEU A 434 33.88 -52.46 -9.83
C LEU A 434 33.73 -53.47 -8.68
N GLU A 435 34.08 -53.09 -7.45
CA GLU A 435 34.01 -53.94 -6.25
C GLU A 435 32.60 -53.99 -5.64
N ILE A 436 31.77 -52.97 -5.90
CA ILE A 436 30.38 -52.88 -5.44
C ILE A 436 29.40 -52.79 -6.60
N SER A 437 28.20 -53.34 -6.39
CA SER A 437 27.14 -53.29 -7.40
C SER A 437 26.56 -51.89 -7.57
N ARG A 438 25.96 -51.63 -8.73
CA ARG A 438 25.28 -50.36 -9.01
C ARG A 438 24.12 -50.09 -8.03
N GLU A 439 23.40 -51.12 -7.60
CA GLU A 439 22.29 -50.99 -6.65
C GLU A 439 22.76 -50.59 -5.24
N GLU A 440 23.88 -51.16 -4.78
CA GLU A 440 24.51 -50.79 -3.50
C GLU A 440 25.01 -49.34 -3.54
N TYR A 441 25.67 -48.93 -4.63
CA TYR A 441 26.12 -47.56 -4.80
C TYR A 441 24.96 -46.55 -4.89
N GLU A 442 23.89 -46.87 -5.61
CA GLU A 442 22.68 -46.02 -5.67
C GLU A 442 21.95 -45.91 -4.32
N THR A 443 22.08 -46.93 -3.46
CA THR A 443 21.56 -46.89 -2.08
C THR A 443 22.42 -45.99 -1.19
N TYR A 444 23.74 -46.15 -1.24
CA TYR A 444 24.68 -45.27 -0.53
C TYR A 444 24.54 -43.82 -0.98
N ARG A 445 24.45 -43.56 -2.29
CA ARG A 445 24.27 -42.21 -2.84
C ARG A 445 23.02 -41.53 -2.30
N ARG A 446 21.91 -42.25 -2.12
CA ARG A 446 20.69 -41.71 -1.49
C ARG A 446 20.90 -41.37 -0.01
N GLN A 447 21.62 -42.21 0.73
CA GLN A 447 21.98 -41.94 2.14
C GLN A 447 22.90 -40.73 2.26
N ARG A 448 23.88 -40.60 1.37
CA ARG A 448 24.76 -39.44 1.29
C ARG A 448 23.99 -38.17 0.95
N GLU A 449 23.10 -38.22 -0.03
CA GLU A 449 22.25 -37.08 -0.40
C GLU A 449 21.34 -36.65 0.77
N TYR A 450 20.82 -37.61 1.54
CA TYR A 450 20.12 -37.33 2.80
C TYR A 450 21.03 -36.63 3.82
N ALA A 451 22.22 -37.15 4.09
CA ALA A 451 23.16 -36.58 5.06
C ALA A 451 23.64 -35.17 4.66
N VAL A 452 23.98 -34.96 3.38
CA VAL A 452 24.40 -33.64 2.87
C VAL A 452 23.26 -32.62 2.93
N SER A 453 22.06 -32.99 2.47
CA SER A 453 20.93 -32.06 2.40
C SER A 453 20.37 -31.65 3.76
N ARG A 454 20.55 -32.49 4.78
CA ARG A 454 20.01 -32.27 6.14
C ARG A 454 21.07 -31.94 7.19
N GLY A 455 22.35 -32.19 6.94
CA GLY A 455 23.42 -31.99 7.92
C GLY A 455 23.58 -30.54 8.39
N GLU A 456 23.42 -29.56 7.49
CA GLU A 456 23.44 -28.14 7.87
C GLU A 456 22.21 -27.75 8.69
N LEU A 457 21.03 -28.27 8.33
CA LEU A 457 19.81 -28.07 9.09
C LEU A 457 19.89 -28.71 10.49
N PHE A 458 20.49 -29.89 10.59
CA PHE A 458 20.61 -30.62 11.86
C PHE A 458 21.47 -29.86 12.87
N ARG A 459 22.46 -29.07 12.42
CA ARG A 459 23.20 -28.15 13.30
C ARG A 459 22.31 -27.11 13.98
N THR A 460 21.22 -26.69 13.34
CA THR A 460 20.25 -25.78 13.97
C THR A 460 19.50 -26.49 15.11
N ILE A 461 19.23 -27.79 14.97
CA ILE A 461 18.61 -28.61 16.03
C ILE A 461 19.57 -28.79 17.20
N GLU A 462 20.85 -29.05 16.93
CA GLU A 462 21.90 -29.15 17.97
C GLU A 462 22.01 -27.84 18.76
N LYS A 463 22.03 -26.68 18.08
CA LYS A 463 21.98 -25.38 18.76
C LYS A 463 20.75 -25.20 19.64
N HIS A 464 19.62 -25.76 19.24
CA HIS A 464 18.39 -25.71 20.03
C HIS A 464 18.49 -26.57 21.30
N VAL A 465 19.23 -27.69 21.25
CA VAL A 465 19.58 -28.47 22.45
C VAL A 465 20.41 -27.63 23.41
N ASP A 466 21.49 -27.02 22.91
CA ASP A 466 22.37 -26.16 23.71
C ASP A 466 21.58 -25.03 24.39
N TYR A 467 20.64 -24.42 23.66
CA TYR A 467 19.75 -23.38 24.17
C TYR A 467 18.82 -23.88 25.28
N ILE A 468 18.20 -25.05 25.12
CA ILE A 468 17.33 -25.64 26.15
C ILE A 468 18.14 -25.94 27.42
N GLU A 469 19.35 -26.45 27.28
CA GLU A 469 20.24 -26.73 28.41
C GLU A 469 20.71 -25.44 29.11
N GLU A 470 21.01 -24.38 28.36
CA GLU A 470 21.32 -23.07 28.92
C GLU A 470 20.14 -22.50 29.70
N MET A 471 18.91 -22.66 29.20
CA MET A 471 17.71 -22.23 29.89
C MET A 471 17.46 -23.02 31.18
N GLU A 472 17.66 -24.34 31.15
CA GLU A 472 17.54 -25.21 32.34
C GLU A 472 18.56 -24.82 33.43
N GLN A 473 19.81 -24.52 33.04
CA GLN A 473 20.85 -24.00 33.95
C GLN A 473 20.45 -22.67 34.60
N ASN A 474 19.73 -21.83 33.88
CA ASN A 474 19.19 -20.56 34.37
C ASN A 474 17.88 -20.73 35.19
N GLY A 475 17.46 -21.97 35.46
CA GLY A 475 16.26 -22.30 36.23
C GLY A 475 14.95 -22.08 35.45
N ARG A 476 15.01 -22.06 34.11
CA ARG A 476 13.86 -21.85 33.22
C ARG A 476 13.61 -23.09 32.37
N GLU A 477 12.35 -23.39 32.12
CA GLU A 477 11.97 -24.54 31.29
C GLU A 477 11.79 -24.12 29.82
N ALA A 478 12.36 -24.88 28.88
CA ALA A 478 12.20 -24.69 27.44
C ALA A 478 11.98 -26.04 26.76
N TRP A 479 11.10 -26.10 25.76
CA TRP A 479 10.71 -27.32 25.05
C TRP A 479 11.08 -27.23 23.57
N PHE A 480 11.21 -28.38 22.93
CA PHE A 480 11.28 -28.45 21.47
C PHE A 480 9.94 -28.06 20.85
N LEU A 481 9.98 -27.05 20.00
CA LEU A 481 8.81 -26.47 19.35
C LEU A 481 9.18 -26.00 17.94
N TYR A 482 8.29 -26.23 16.98
CA TYR A 482 8.38 -25.55 15.69
C TYR A 482 8.04 -24.07 15.88
N ASP A 483 9.06 -23.24 15.96
CA ASP A 483 9.00 -21.84 16.36
C ASP A 483 8.64 -20.88 15.23
N THR A 484 8.78 -21.28 13.96
CA THR A 484 8.54 -20.42 12.79
C THR A 484 7.10 -19.89 12.72
N GLY A 485 6.10 -20.72 13.04
CA GLY A 485 4.70 -20.30 13.09
C GLY A 485 4.42 -19.30 14.22
N TRP A 486 4.98 -19.56 15.41
CA TRP A 486 4.82 -18.70 16.59
C TRP A 486 5.55 -17.36 16.44
N THR A 487 6.78 -17.37 15.95
CA THR A 487 7.56 -16.15 15.67
C THR A 487 6.87 -15.26 14.65
N THR A 488 6.33 -15.85 13.58
CA THR A 488 5.58 -15.10 12.54
C THR A 488 4.29 -14.49 13.11
N LEU A 489 3.57 -15.20 13.99
CA LEU A 489 2.35 -14.69 14.63
C LEU A 489 2.64 -13.59 15.65
N ILE A 490 3.66 -13.77 16.48
CA ILE A 490 4.01 -12.86 17.57
C ILE A 490 4.59 -11.57 16.98
N PHE A 491 5.59 -11.66 16.11
CA PHE A 491 6.28 -10.51 15.50
C PHE A 491 5.62 -10.01 14.21
N SER A 492 4.29 -10.11 14.13
CA SER A 492 3.53 -9.61 12.98
C SER A 492 3.68 -8.09 12.82
N ASP A 493 3.76 -7.63 11.58
CA ASP A 493 3.82 -6.20 11.23
C ASP A 493 2.58 -5.39 11.68
N PHE A 494 2.70 -4.07 11.66
CA PHE A 494 1.61 -3.16 12.04
C PHE A 494 0.39 -3.34 11.13
N ASP A 495 -0.77 -3.58 11.75
CA ASP A 495 -2.03 -3.79 11.02
C ASP A 495 -2.65 -2.47 10.57
N TRP A 496 -2.22 -1.99 9.40
CA TRP A 496 -2.75 -0.82 8.72
C TRP A 496 -4.26 -0.91 8.48
N ASN A 497 -4.79 -2.11 8.29
CA ASN A 497 -6.20 -2.32 7.98
C ASN A 497 -7.06 -2.13 9.22
N LEU A 498 -6.69 -2.75 10.35
CA LEU A 498 -7.36 -2.52 11.64
C LEU A 498 -7.35 -1.04 12.03
N TYR A 499 -6.20 -0.38 11.88
CA TYR A 499 -6.08 1.06 12.13
C TYR A 499 -7.07 1.87 11.28
N ALA A 500 -7.16 1.60 9.97
CA ALA A 500 -8.09 2.28 9.08
C ALA A 500 -9.56 2.06 9.48
N VAL A 501 -9.94 0.85 9.88
CA VAL A 501 -11.29 0.52 10.38
C VAL A 501 -11.63 1.36 11.62
N ILE A 502 -10.73 1.40 12.60
CA ILE A 502 -10.94 2.15 13.85
C ILE A 502 -11.13 3.64 13.55
N VAL A 503 -10.25 4.22 12.74
CA VAL A 503 -10.33 5.65 12.39
C VAL A 503 -11.61 5.94 11.59
N LEU A 504 -11.98 5.10 10.62
CA LEU A 504 -13.20 5.27 9.83
C LEU A 504 -14.47 5.31 10.70
N ILE A 505 -14.59 4.38 11.64
CA ILE A 505 -15.73 4.28 12.56
C ILE A 505 -15.78 5.47 13.51
N CYS A 506 -14.63 5.87 14.05
CA CYS A 506 -14.57 6.86 15.12
C CYS A 506 -14.63 8.31 14.62
N VAL A 507 -14.10 8.61 13.43
CA VAL A 507 -14.09 9.99 12.89
C VAL A 507 -15.51 10.50 12.66
N GLY A 508 -16.42 9.65 12.17
CA GLY A 508 -17.81 10.03 11.93
C GLY A 508 -18.66 10.15 13.18
N SER A 509 -18.21 9.63 14.33
CA SER A 509 -19.02 9.49 15.53
C SER A 509 -19.60 10.81 16.06
N PHE A 510 -18.85 11.92 15.96
CA PHE A 510 -19.33 13.25 16.38
C PHE A 510 -19.37 14.27 15.23
N ALA A 511 -18.50 14.15 14.24
CA ALA A 511 -18.44 15.06 13.10
C ALA A 511 -19.73 15.07 12.27
N MET A 512 -20.46 13.95 12.23
CA MET A 512 -21.77 13.84 11.55
C MET A 512 -22.78 14.87 12.06
N GLU A 513 -22.85 15.09 13.38
CA GLU A 513 -23.89 15.94 13.98
C GLU A 513 -23.59 17.43 13.86
N TYR A 514 -22.32 17.77 13.67
CA TYR A 514 -21.91 19.14 13.39
C TYR A 514 -22.02 19.51 11.91
N ASP A 515 -22.22 18.54 11.02
CA ASP A 515 -22.38 18.79 9.59
C ASP A 515 -23.72 19.51 9.34
N SER A 516 -23.66 20.70 8.74
CA SER A 516 -24.83 21.52 8.44
C SER A 516 -24.90 21.83 6.95
N ARG A 517 -26.01 21.48 6.30
CA ARG A 517 -26.31 21.87 4.92
C ARG A 517 -27.03 23.21 4.80
N SER A 518 -27.40 23.85 5.92
CA SER A 518 -28.02 25.18 5.95
C SER A 518 -27.21 26.14 6.82
N SER A 519 -27.40 27.43 6.59
CA SER A 519 -26.80 28.55 7.33
C SER A 519 -27.26 28.66 8.80
N GLU A 520 -28.19 27.81 9.25
CA GLU A 520 -28.82 27.91 10.57
C GLU A 520 -28.16 27.03 11.65
N GLY A 521 -27.23 26.12 11.28
CA GLY A 521 -26.47 25.31 12.22
C GLY A 521 -26.63 23.79 12.03
N GLY A 522 -25.77 23.01 12.69
CA GLY A 522 -25.76 21.54 12.59
C GLY A 522 -26.85 20.87 13.43
N PHE A 523 -27.16 19.60 13.11
CA PHE A 523 -28.17 18.79 13.83
C PHE A 523 -27.92 18.71 15.34
N VAL A 524 -26.67 18.90 15.78
CA VAL A 524 -26.26 18.99 17.18
C VAL A 524 -27.11 20.00 17.98
N GLN A 525 -27.56 21.10 17.39
CA GLN A 525 -28.37 22.10 18.08
C GLN A 525 -29.75 21.55 18.46
N ILE A 526 -30.40 20.82 17.54
CA ILE A 526 -31.67 20.14 17.78
C ILE A 526 -31.47 19.00 18.78
N LEU A 527 -30.40 18.23 18.63
CA LEU A 527 -30.12 17.11 19.53
C LEU A 527 -30.00 17.59 20.98
N ARG A 528 -29.32 18.71 21.23
CA ARG A 528 -29.07 19.26 22.58
C ARG A 528 -30.32 19.75 23.32
N THR A 529 -31.43 20.01 22.62
CA THR A 529 -32.70 20.37 23.26
C THR A 529 -33.49 19.15 23.75
N THR A 530 -33.09 17.93 23.34
CA THR A 530 -33.73 16.69 23.77
C THR A 530 -33.25 16.22 25.15
N LYS A 531 -34.11 15.48 25.87
CA LYS A 531 -33.88 14.99 27.25
C LYS A 531 -32.53 14.27 27.46
N HIS A 532 -31.99 13.61 26.44
CA HIS A 532 -30.75 12.84 26.54
C HIS A 532 -29.63 13.32 25.61
N GLY A 533 -29.85 14.35 24.80
CA GLY A 533 -28.94 14.75 23.73
C GLY A 533 -27.59 15.36 24.11
N ARG A 534 -27.35 15.64 25.41
CA ARG A 534 -26.09 16.20 25.93
C ARG A 534 -25.15 15.08 26.40
N GLY A 535 -24.79 15.04 27.68
CA GLY A 535 -23.80 14.12 28.24
C GLY A 535 -24.15 12.63 28.11
N ARG A 536 -25.45 12.26 28.13
CA ARG A 536 -25.86 10.86 27.94
C ARG A 536 -25.61 10.38 26.51
N THR A 537 -25.90 11.19 25.50
CA THR A 537 -25.53 10.86 24.11
C THR A 537 -24.02 10.86 23.90
N PHE A 538 -23.28 11.77 24.54
CA PHE A 538 -21.81 11.73 24.49
C PHE A 538 -21.25 10.41 25.03
N ALA A 539 -21.69 9.99 26.21
CA ALA A 539 -21.25 8.73 26.82
C ALA A 539 -21.68 7.52 25.98
N ALA A 540 -22.90 7.51 25.46
CA ALA A 540 -23.39 6.43 24.60
C ALA A 540 -22.58 6.31 23.31
N LYS A 541 -22.21 7.42 22.67
CA LYS A 541 -21.36 7.42 21.47
C LYS A 541 -19.96 6.89 21.74
N LEU A 542 -19.33 7.35 22.82
CA LEU A 542 -18.00 6.90 23.21
C LEU A 542 -18.01 5.41 23.53
N LEU A 543 -19.01 4.95 24.28
CA LEU A 543 -19.18 3.55 24.66
C LEU A 543 -19.49 2.67 23.44
N ALA A 544 -20.36 3.14 22.53
CA ALA A 544 -20.63 2.44 21.27
C ALA A 544 -19.38 2.32 20.39
N ALA A 545 -18.56 3.37 20.30
CA ALA A 545 -17.29 3.34 19.58
C ALA A 545 -16.30 2.34 20.23
N CYS A 546 -16.16 2.36 21.56
CA CYS A 546 -15.27 1.42 22.26
C CYS A 546 -15.71 -0.03 22.04
N ILE A 547 -17.00 -0.35 22.22
CA ILE A 547 -17.53 -1.71 22.00
C ILE A 547 -17.26 -2.17 20.56
N LEU A 548 -17.53 -1.30 19.58
CA LEU A 548 -17.37 -1.65 18.17
C LEU A 548 -15.89 -1.84 17.82
N THR A 549 -15.00 -0.97 18.32
CA THR A 549 -13.56 -1.11 18.16
C THR A 549 -13.06 -2.41 18.79
N THR A 550 -13.45 -2.74 20.03
CA THR A 550 -13.08 -4.01 20.67
C THR A 550 -13.56 -5.20 19.85
N ALA A 551 -14.80 -5.19 19.37
CA ALA A 551 -15.33 -6.26 18.53
C ALA A 551 -14.51 -6.44 17.23
N PHE A 552 -14.17 -5.35 16.54
CA PHE A 552 -13.35 -5.40 15.33
C PHE A 552 -11.92 -5.88 15.61
N THR A 553 -11.28 -5.41 16.68
CA THR A 553 -9.94 -5.87 17.07
C THR A 553 -9.92 -7.36 17.39
N VAL A 554 -10.93 -7.87 18.10
CA VAL A 554 -11.07 -9.30 18.38
C VAL A 554 -11.22 -10.08 17.08
N VAL A 555 -12.13 -9.67 16.19
CA VAL A 555 -12.32 -10.33 14.90
C VAL A 555 -11.03 -10.33 14.05
N TRP A 556 -10.30 -9.21 14.01
CA TRP A 556 -9.05 -9.10 13.25
C TRP A 556 -7.95 -10.02 13.79
N ASN A 557 -7.75 -10.06 15.11
CA ASN A 557 -6.79 -10.96 15.73
C ASN A 557 -7.20 -12.43 15.53
N LEU A 558 -8.50 -12.76 15.57
CA LEU A 558 -8.99 -14.11 15.28
C LEU A 558 -8.73 -14.53 13.84
N VAL A 559 -8.80 -13.61 12.87
CA VAL A 559 -8.44 -13.90 11.47
C VAL A 559 -6.96 -14.24 11.37
N GLU A 560 -6.07 -13.45 11.99
CA GLU A 560 -4.63 -13.77 12.01
C GLU A 560 -4.36 -15.13 12.63
N LEU A 561 -4.93 -15.39 13.80
CA LEU A 561 -4.78 -16.65 14.51
C LEU A 561 -5.29 -17.83 13.69
N TRP A 562 -6.43 -17.68 13.01
CA TRP A 562 -7.01 -18.74 12.18
C TRP A 562 -6.13 -19.09 10.98
N PHE A 563 -5.60 -18.09 10.27
CA PHE A 563 -4.69 -18.34 9.16
C PHE A 563 -3.34 -18.91 9.63
N ALA A 564 -2.79 -18.40 10.73
CA ALA A 564 -1.56 -18.95 11.32
C ALA A 564 -1.74 -20.42 11.74
N TYR A 565 -2.85 -20.73 12.41
CA TYR A 565 -3.20 -22.10 12.80
C TYR A 565 -3.36 -23.01 11.58
N ARG A 566 -4.04 -22.55 10.52
CA ARG A 566 -4.30 -23.34 9.31
C ARG A 566 -3.04 -23.65 8.50
N SER A 567 -2.05 -22.76 8.54
CA SER A 567 -0.84 -22.84 7.71
C SER A 567 0.34 -23.54 8.39
N PHE A 568 0.52 -23.34 9.70
CA PHE A 568 1.70 -23.82 10.43
C PHE A 568 1.38 -24.87 11.51
N ASP A 569 0.11 -25.30 11.63
CA ASP A 569 -0.34 -26.28 12.62
C ASP A 569 0.18 -26.00 14.05
N LEU A 570 -0.11 -24.79 14.57
CA LEU A 570 0.41 -24.26 15.84
C LEU A 570 0.23 -25.23 17.04
N PRO A 571 1.28 -25.98 17.43
CA PRO A 571 1.16 -27.05 18.41
C PRO A 571 1.64 -26.60 19.80
N LEU A 572 1.16 -27.25 20.86
CA LEU A 572 1.49 -26.99 22.29
C LEU A 572 1.33 -25.54 22.76
N TRP A 573 0.08 -25.13 22.96
CA TRP A 573 -0.29 -23.85 23.59
C TRP A 573 0.22 -23.68 25.03
N ASN A 574 0.42 -24.80 25.72
CA ASN A 574 0.86 -24.85 27.12
C ASN A 574 2.39 -24.89 27.26
N ALA A 575 3.14 -24.88 26.15
CA ALA A 575 4.61 -24.86 26.23
C ALA A 575 5.11 -23.56 26.89
N PRO A 576 6.24 -23.59 27.62
CA PRO A 576 6.86 -22.39 28.15
C PRO A 576 7.20 -21.38 27.04
N VAL A 577 7.00 -20.09 27.28
CA VAL A 577 7.32 -19.00 26.32
C VAL A 577 8.79 -19.03 25.87
N HIS A 578 9.69 -19.44 26.77
CA HIS A 578 11.12 -19.56 26.49
C HIS A 578 11.45 -20.60 25.40
N SER A 579 10.51 -21.50 25.07
CA SER A 579 10.65 -22.45 23.94
C SER A 579 10.74 -21.74 22.58
N VAL A 580 10.32 -20.47 22.49
CA VAL A 580 10.55 -19.63 21.32
C VAL A 580 11.84 -18.83 21.56
N GLU A 581 12.92 -19.15 20.83
CA GLU A 581 14.26 -18.56 21.07
C GLU A 581 14.26 -17.03 21.09
N THR A 582 13.47 -16.40 20.19
CA THR A 582 13.35 -14.94 20.11
C THR A 582 12.75 -14.30 21.38
N LEU A 583 12.09 -15.09 22.23
CA LEU A 583 11.50 -14.68 23.50
C LEU A 583 12.29 -15.19 24.72
N GLY A 584 13.49 -15.77 24.56
CA GLY A 584 14.29 -16.28 25.68
C GLY A 584 14.71 -15.23 26.72
N SER A 585 14.66 -13.94 26.35
CA SER A 585 14.90 -12.81 27.25
C SER A 585 13.68 -12.36 28.05
N TYR A 586 12.50 -12.95 27.81
CA TYR A 586 11.27 -12.60 28.51
C TYR A 586 11.42 -12.89 30.02
N PRO A 587 11.05 -11.96 30.92
CA PRO A 587 11.38 -12.09 32.33
C PRO A 587 10.43 -12.97 33.16
N TYR A 588 9.28 -13.37 32.60
CA TYR A 588 8.25 -14.12 33.34
C TYR A 588 8.10 -15.55 32.80
N ASP A 589 7.94 -16.51 33.70
CA ASP A 589 7.59 -17.89 33.34
C ASP A 589 6.09 -17.96 33.06
N ALA A 590 5.75 -18.02 31.78
CA ALA A 590 4.38 -18.10 31.29
C ALA A 590 4.31 -19.14 30.17
N SER A 591 3.12 -19.65 29.91
CA SER A 591 2.84 -20.43 28.70
C SER A 591 2.70 -19.52 27.47
N ILE A 592 2.95 -20.06 26.28
CA ILE A 592 2.76 -19.32 25.01
C ILE A 592 1.32 -18.79 24.91
N GLY A 593 0.33 -19.57 25.34
CA GLY A 593 -1.07 -19.15 25.38
C GLY A 593 -1.34 -17.94 26.29
N GLU A 594 -0.74 -17.90 27.49
CA GLU A 594 -0.85 -16.77 28.41
C GLU A 594 -0.17 -15.51 27.86
N TYR A 595 0.99 -15.68 27.22
CA TYR A 595 1.67 -14.57 26.55
C TYR A 595 0.82 -14.00 25.41
N LEU A 596 0.20 -14.85 24.58
CA LEU A 596 -0.71 -14.41 23.52
C LEU A 596 -1.95 -13.69 24.06
N LEU A 597 -2.49 -14.16 25.19
CA LEU A 597 -3.60 -13.47 25.85
C LEU A 597 -3.18 -12.06 26.30
N CYS A 598 -1.98 -11.92 26.88
CA CYS A 598 -1.42 -10.62 27.25
C CYS A 598 -1.20 -9.73 26.02
N LEU A 599 -0.61 -10.26 24.96
CA LEU A 599 -0.37 -9.57 23.69
C LEU A 599 -1.69 -9.02 23.11
N TYR A 600 -2.71 -9.87 22.97
CA TYR A 600 -4.02 -9.45 22.45
C TYR A 600 -4.73 -8.47 23.40
N GLY A 601 -4.54 -8.61 24.71
CA GLY A 601 -5.00 -7.63 25.71
C GLY A 601 -4.40 -6.25 25.48
N VAL A 602 -3.09 -6.16 25.24
CA VAL A 602 -2.39 -4.91 24.90
C VAL A 602 -2.91 -4.34 23.58
N ARG A 603 -3.10 -5.18 22.54
CA ARG A 603 -3.66 -4.72 21.25
C ARG A 603 -5.07 -4.14 21.40
N ILE A 604 -5.93 -4.78 22.19
CA ILE A 604 -7.29 -4.30 22.48
C ILE A 604 -7.22 -2.96 23.23
N LEU A 605 -6.36 -2.85 24.24
CA LEU A 605 -6.16 -1.60 24.99
C LEU A 605 -5.70 -0.47 24.06
N ALA A 606 -4.73 -0.73 23.19
CA ALA A 606 -4.23 0.23 22.22
C ALA A 606 -5.32 0.72 21.26
N ALA A 607 -6.09 -0.22 20.70
CA ALA A 607 -7.21 0.07 19.81
C ALA A 607 -8.30 0.90 20.50
N VAL A 608 -8.65 0.57 21.75
CA VAL A 608 -9.64 1.32 22.54
C VAL A 608 -9.14 2.73 22.83
N LEU A 609 -7.88 2.90 23.23
CA LEU A 609 -7.29 4.22 23.45
C LEU A 609 -7.31 5.09 22.18
N LEU A 610 -7.00 4.50 21.02
CA LEU A 610 -7.14 5.18 19.73
C LEU A 610 -8.59 5.57 19.45
N SER A 611 -9.56 4.69 19.68
CA SER A 611 -10.98 4.99 19.46
C SER A 611 -11.45 6.18 20.30
N VAL A 612 -11.04 6.24 21.57
CA VAL A 612 -11.34 7.33 22.50
C VAL A 612 -10.71 8.63 22.05
N PHE A 613 -9.43 8.58 21.64
CA PHE A 613 -8.70 9.72 21.11
C PHE A 613 -9.37 10.29 19.85
N VAL A 614 -9.67 9.45 18.86
CA VAL A 614 -10.29 9.86 17.60
C VAL A 614 -11.71 10.39 17.81
N CYS A 615 -12.51 9.77 18.68
CA CYS A 615 -13.84 10.25 19.04
C CYS A 615 -13.77 11.63 19.70
N SER A 616 -12.83 11.83 20.63
CA SER A 616 -12.61 13.12 21.30
C SER A 616 -12.21 14.20 20.30
N LEU A 617 -11.30 13.87 19.38
CA LEU A 617 -10.86 14.78 18.33
C LEU A 617 -11.98 15.11 17.33
N SER A 618 -12.84 14.14 17.01
CA SER A 618 -14.04 14.33 16.18
C SER A 618 -14.98 15.36 16.81
N ALA A 619 -15.22 15.25 18.12
CA ALA A 619 -16.04 16.21 18.87
C ALA A 619 -15.38 17.60 18.97
N LEU A 620 -14.05 17.67 19.05
CA LEU A 620 -13.31 18.93 19.15
C LEU A 620 -13.22 19.69 17.82
N THR A 621 -12.92 19.00 16.72
CA THR A 621 -12.66 19.64 15.41
C THR A 621 -13.94 19.86 14.61
N LYS A 622 -15.01 19.09 14.87
CA LYS A 622 -16.34 19.19 14.23
C LYS A 622 -16.35 18.91 12.73
N ARG A 623 -15.22 18.55 12.12
CA ARG A 623 -15.10 18.28 10.68
C ARG A 623 -14.34 16.98 10.45
N TYR A 624 -14.85 16.15 9.54
CA TYR A 624 -14.23 14.87 9.18
C TYR A 624 -12.78 15.03 8.73
N GLY A 625 -12.54 15.94 7.77
CA GLY A 625 -11.22 16.11 7.16
C GLY A 625 -10.15 16.50 8.18
N THR A 626 -10.44 17.44 9.08
CA THR A 626 -9.47 17.86 10.11
C THR A 626 -9.22 16.77 11.14
N THR A 627 -10.24 15.97 11.48
CA THR A 627 -10.07 14.85 12.42
C THR A 627 -9.12 13.80 11.83
N TRP A 628 -9.36 13.37 10.59
CA TRP A 628 -8.47 12.41 9.90
C TRP A 628 -7.01 12.86 9.89
N ILE A 629 -6.80 14.13 9.55
CA ILE A 629 -5.48 14.76 9.47
C ILE A 629 -4.76 14.73 10.81
N ILE A 630 -5.40 15.25 11.86
CA ILE A 630 -4.72 15.37 13.16
C ILE A 630 -4.48 13.98 13.75
N THR A 631 -5.42 13.04 13.58
CA THR A 631 -5.21 11.65 13.97
C THR A 631 -3.99 11.07 13.27
N GLY A 632 -3.90 11.17 11.94
CA GLY A 632 -2.76 10.63 11.19
C GLY A 632 -1.42 11.25 11.57
N ILE A 633 -1.37 12.57 11.77
CA ILE A 633 -0.13 13.25 12.20
C ILE A 633 0.28 12.76 13.60
N VAL A 634 -0.64 12.74 14.56
CA VAL A 634 -0.30 12.40 15.95
C VAL A 634 0.11 10.94 16.09
N THR A 635 -0.51 10.02 15.36
CA THR A 635 -0.23 8.57 15.50
C THR A 635 0.91 8.09 14.59
N LEU A 636 1.04 8.61 13.36
CA LEU A 636 1.97 8.07 12.35
C LEU A 636 3.27 8.86 12.21
N LEU A 637 3.27 10.17 12.51
CA LEU A 637 4.49 10.99 12.39
C LEU A 637 5.63 10.48 13.29
N PRO A 638 5.40 10.08 14.56
CA PRO A 638 6.46 9.53 15.40
C PRO A 638 7.09 8.26 14.81
N ALA A 639 6.29 7.39 14.19
CA ALA A 639 6.78 6.18 13.53
C ALA A 639 7.73 6.50 12.36
N VAL A 640 7.37 7.50 11.54
CA VAL A 640 8.20 7.97 10.44
C VAL A 640 9.51 8.58 10.95
N LEU A 641 9.44 9.43 11.98
CA LEU A 641 10.63 10.06 12.59
C LEU A 641 11.55 9.03 13.25
N SER A 642 11.00 7.98 13.86
CA SER A 642 11.80 6.87 14.41
C SER A 642 12.55 6.12 13.30
N LYS A 643 11.91 5.90 12.14
CA LYS A 643 12.55 5.25 10.98
C LYS A 643 13.64 6.10 10.33
N ILE A 644 13.59 7.42 10.49
CA ILE A 644 14.61 8.38 10.03
C ILE A 644 15.86 8.38 10.95
N GLY A 645 15.83 7.63 12.06
CA GLY A 645 16.98 7.46 12.96
C GLY A 645 16.99 8.39 14.17
N LEU A 646 15.85 9.02 14.51
CA LEU A 646 15.69 9.80 15.75
C LEU A 646 15.19 8.89 16.88
N PRO A 647 16.07 8.43 17.81
CA PRO A 647 15.71 7.39 18.79
C PRO A 647 14.65 7.86 19.79
N LEU A 648 14.56 9.17 20.08
CA LEU A 648 13.57 9.73 20.99
C LEU A 648 12.12 9.45 20.55
N PHE A 649 11.86 9.39 19.24
CA PHE A 649 10.51 9.17 18.70
C PHE A 649 10.09 7.70 18.69
N SER A 650 11.03 6.77 18.86
CA SER A 650 10.71 5.33 19.00
C SER A 650 9.85 5.05 20.24
N HIS A 651 9.98 5.89 21.28
CA HIS A 651 9.19 5.80 22.50
C HIS A 651 7.78 6.39 22.37
N LEU A 652 7.54 7.23 21.35
CA LEU A 652 6.25 7.87 21.08
C LEU A 652 5.48 7.18 19.94
N ASP A 653 6.01 6.06 19.45
CA ASP A 653 5.49 5.36 18.28
C ASP A 653 4.23 4.54 18.62
N TYR A 654 3.07 5.03 18.17
CA TYR A 654 1.80 4.33 18.33
C TYR A 654 1.75 3.01 17.54
N THR A 655 2.52 2.87 16.46
CA THR A 655 2.48 1.66 15.63
C THR A 655 3.03 0.45 16.39
N ARG A 656 4.13 0.63 17.13
CA ARG A 656 4.70 -0.37 18.04
C ARG A 656 3.76 -0.71 19.20
N PHE A 657 3.03 0.30 19.69
CA PHE A 657 2.03 0.09 20.74
C PHE A 657 0.85 -0.78 20.27
N LEU A 658 0.38 -0.59 19.03
CA LEU A 658 -0.68 -1.43 18.45
C LEU A 658 -0.19 -2.84 18.08
N GLN A 659 1.09 -3.04 17.77
CA GLN A 659 1.68 -4.38 17.56
C GLN A 659 1.69 -5.20 18.86
N GLY A 660 2.04 -4.55 19.99
CA GLY A 660 2.00 -5.12 21.34
C GLY A 660 3.24 -5.93 21.75
N THR A 661 4.08 -6.37 20.81
CA THR A 661 5.31 -7.14 21.07
C THR A 661 6.35 -6.34 21.85
N ASP A 662 6.70 -5.14 21.38
CA ASP A 662 7.67 -4.28 22.05
C ASP A 662 7.22 -3.93 23.49
N VAL A 663 5.91 -3.77 23.68
CA VAL A 663 5.31 -3.44 24.98
C VAL A 663 5.40 -4.61 25.96
N THR A 664 5.14 -5.83 25.49
CA THR A 664 5.20 -7.04 26.31
C THR A 664 6.64 -7.41 26.66
N LEU A 665 7.59 -7.20 25.74
CA LEU A 665 9.03 -7.45 25.95
C LEU A 665 9.73 -6.38 26.82
N HIS A 666 9.41 -5.10 26.63
CA HIS A 666 10.09 -3.97 27.29
C HIS A 666 9.16 -3.18 28.23
N GLY A 667 8.24 -3.87 28.92
CA GLY A 667 7.11 -3.28 29.65
C GLY A 667 7.45 -2.07 30.53
N ALA A 668 8.55 -2.09 31.28
CA ALA A 668 8.94 -0.96 32.15
C ALA A 668 9.11 0.37 31.39
N ARG A 669 9.61 0.33 30.15
CA ARG A 669 9.82 1.53 29.31
C ARG A 669 8.50 2.04 28.70
N TYR A 670 7.59 1.15 28.36
CA TYR A 670 6.31 1.49 27.72
C TYR A 670 5.21 1.86 28.72
N MET A 671 5.35 1.55 30.00
CA MET A 671 4.40 1.94 31.05
C MET A 671 4.29 3.48 31.23
N ALA A 672 5.40 4.21 31.13
CA ALA A 672 5.38 5.67 31.18
C ALA A 672 4.67 6.28 29.96
N PHE A 673 4.89 5.70 28.78
CA PHE A 673 4.18 6.08 27.55
C PHE A 673 2.68 5.81 27.66
N LEU A 674 2.29 4.62 28.14
CA LEU A 674 0.90 4.25 28.38
C LEU A 674 0.21 5.23 29.33
N ALA A 675 0.86 5.57 30.45
CA ALA A 675 0.34 6.55 31.40
C ALA A 675 0.14 7.93 30.73
N GLY A 676 1.12 8.37 29.93
CA GLY A 676 1.01 9.61 29.15
C GLY A 676 -0.17 9.62 28.17
N VAL A 677 -0.35 8.54 27.41
CA VAL A 677 -1.46 8.38 26.45
C VAL A 677 -2.81 8.37 27.16
N VAL A 678 -2.93 7.68 28.30
CA VAL A 678 -4.17 7.65 29.11
C VAL A 678 -4.49 9.04 29.67
N ILE A 679 -3.50 9.77 30.18
CA ILE A 679 -3.68 11.14 30.70
C ILE A 679 -4.12 12.09 29.58
N LEU A 680 -3.43 12.06 28.44
CA LEU A 680 -3.78 12.84 27.24
C LEU A 680 -5.18 12.50 26.73
N GLY A 681 -5.52 11.21 26.67
CA GLY A 681 -6.85 10.73 26.30
C GLY A 681 -7.93 11.24 27.25
N GLY A 682 -7.70 11.17 28.56
CA GLY A 682 -8.60 11.68 29.59
C GLY A 682 -8.83 13.20 29.49
N MET A 683 -7.76 13.97 29.25
CA MET A 683 -7.86 15.41 29.00
C MET A 683 -8.66 15.70 27.72
N ALA A 684 -8.40 14.98 26.63
CA ALA A 684 -9.12 15.13 25.37
C ALA A 684 -10.61 14.82 25.53
N VAL A 685 -10.98 13.76 26.26
CA VAL A 685 -12.37 13.41 26.56
C VAL A 685 -13.05 14.50 27.39
N CYS A 686 -12.36 15.04 28.41
CA CYS A 686 -12.91 16.11 29.25
C CYS A 686 -13.18 17.38 28.43
N LEU A 687 -12.24 17.79 27.58
CA LEU A 687 -12.39 18.92 26.67
C LEU A 687 -13.51 18.68 25.65
N ALA A 688 -13.55 17.48 25.06
CA ALA A 688 -14.58 17.07 24.11
C ALA A 688 -15.98 17.09 24.74
N LYS A 689 -16.13 16.57 25.96
CA LYS A 689 -17.38 16.57 26.71
C LYS A 689 -17.85 18.00 27.00
N ARG A 690 -16.97 18.85 27.55
CA ARG A 690 -17.30 20.26 27.82
C ARG A 690 -17.77 20.98 26.55
N LYS A 691 -17.12 20.73 25.42
CA LYS A 691 -17.46 21.33 24.12
C LYS A 691 -18.73 20.74 23.51
N TRP A 692 -19.05 19.47 23.78
CA TRP A 692 -20.28 18.82 23.35
C TRP A 692 -21.50 19.32 24.14
N GLU A 693 -21.33 19.59 25.43
CA GLU A 693 -22.41 20.05 26.31
C GLU A 693 -22.74 21.54 26.13
N ARG A 694 -21.77 22.36 25.71
CA ARG A 694 -21.94 23.77 25.32
C ARG A 694 -22.38 23.90 23.87
#